data_AF-A0AAD8ZPY1-F1
#
_entry.id   AF-A0AAD8ZPY1-F1
#
_cell.length_a   1.000
_cell.length_b   1.000
_cell.length_c   1.000
_cell.angle_alpha   90.00
_cell.angle_beta   90.00
_cell.angle_gamma   90.00
#
_symmetry.space_group_name_H-M   'P 1'
#
loop_
_entity.id
_entity.type
_entity.pdbx_description
1 polymer ?
#
loop_
_entity_poly.entity_id
_entity_poly.type
_entity_poly.pdbx_seq_one_letter_code
_entity_poly.pdbx_strand_id
1 'polypeptide(L)'
;MGNWRSGSAALLFWALFALRTVEPQNVSAPNIIIMIMDDMGWGDLGVFGQPSKETPNLDMMASQGMLFPDFYTANPLCSPSRAALLTGRLPIRNGFYTTNAHARNAYTPQEIVGGISKEEILLPEILKKRGYVSKIVGKWHLGHREQYLPLERGFDQWFGSPNCHFGPYNTSYRPNIPVYNNSEMIGRHCNYFNCLYYEEFEIDERTGESNLTQIYLQEGLDFIFQQTLARQPFFLYWAPDATHAPVYASKHFLGKSQRGRYGDAVMELDYSVGQILAWLVTLGIDKNTFVFFTSDNGAALMSGPKQSGSNGPFLCGKETTFEGGMREPAIAWWPGHIPAGTVSYQLGSVMDLFTTSLTLAGLAAPFDRVIDGLDLTPSLFNNSMTDRPIFYYRGNQMMAVRVGPYKAHYWTWSNSWEEFNKGINFCPGQEVTGVTTHTQQEHTMQPLIIHLGRDPGEKYPISVLSKEYQTVLSRVTLIVEEHQKTLVPGQPQLNMCDLAVMLRYVSTLFGAHWLIRTFSSFSLAKVKRRAVPGRRINAVSMACSSRADKMDLVIQKIRSFPDFPSKGILFSCCIRMCFCSAGIDARGFLFGPLLAQRLGIGLALIRKKGKLPGPTVSVAYSLEYGKAEAEMQVDAVEPGQKVLLIDDLLATGGTLYAACELLRKRQAEVLGCLVLVQLTDLDGAQRLKPVSVFSLTEY
;
A
#
# COMPACT_ATOMS: atom_id res chain seq x y z
N MET A 1 -80.86 -38.78 30.67
CA MET A 1 -80.51 -39.85 29.71
C MET A 1 -81.09 -39.45 28.35
N GLY A 2 -80.42 -39.28 27.22
CA GLY A 2 -79.03 -39.34 26.79
C GLY A 2 -79.01 -39.15 25.26
N ASN A 3 -77.96 -38.47 24.76
CA ASN A 3 -77.31 -38.50 23.44
C ASN A 3 -78.16 -38.28 22.16
N TRP A 4 -77.95 -37.21 21.38
CA TRP A 4 -76.85 -36.89 20.42
C TRP A 4 -76.85 -37.82 19.19
N ARG A 5 -77.29 -37.31 18.01
CA ARG A 5 -76.50 -36.72 16.89
C ARG A 5 -75.78 -37.80 16.07
N SER A 6 -75.59 -37.73 14.75
CA SER A 6 -76.03 -36.90 13.63
C SER A 6 -75.23 -37.46 12.44
N GLY A 7 -75.87 -37.76 11.32
CA GLY A 7 -75.18 -37.94 10.04
C GLY A 7 -75.67 -36.87 9.07
N SER A 8 -74.76 -36.19 8.38
CA SER A 8 -74.92 -35.70 7.00
C SER A 8 -73.67 -34.94 6.57
N ALA A 9 -73.16 -35.33 5.41
CA ALA A 9 -72.03 -34.77 4.71
C ALA A 9 -72.29 -33.36 4.18
N ALA A 10 -71.25 -32.52 4.13
CA ALA A 10 -71.25 -31.28 3.38
C ALA A 10 -69.91 -31.10 2.65
N LEU A 11 -70.04 -30.67 1.40
CA LEU A 11 -69.03 -30.50 0.36
C LEU A 11 -67.89 -29.55 0.75
N LEU A 12 -66.65 -29.96 0.45
CA LEU A 12 -65.46 -29.11 0.52
C LEU A 12 -65.14 -28.56 -0.89
N PHE A 13 -65.44 -27.27 -1.07
CA PHE A 13 -64.91 -26.44 -2.15
C PHE A 13 -63.40 -26.24 -1.93
N TRP A 14 -62.56 -26.80 -2.81
CA TRP A 14 -61.14 -26.48 -2.87
C TRP A 14 -60.94 -25.21 -3.70
N ALA A 15 -60.82 -24.07 -3.03
CA ALA A 15 -60.29 -22.85 -3.62
C ALA A 15 -58.76 -22.99 -3.73
N LEU A 16 -58.28 -23.16 -4.97
CA LEU A 16 -56.86 -23.03 -5.33
C LEU A 16 -56.42 -21.57 -5.10
N PHE A 17 -56.03 -21.24 -3.87
CA PHE A 17 -55.13 -20.12 -3.63
C PHE A 17 -53.77 -20.51 -4.21
N ALA A 18 -53.46 -20.03 -5.41
CA ALA A 18 -52.10 -19.98 -5.89
C ALA A 18 -51.31 -19.09 -4.94
N LEU A 19 -50.68 -19.68 -3.93
CA LEU A 19 -49.56 -19.07 -3.24
C LEU A 19 -48.51 -18.80 -4.30
N ARG A 20 -48.47 -17.57 -4.82
CA ARG A 20 -47.23 -17.01 -5.33
C ARG A 20 -46.28 -17.07 -4.15
N THR A 21 -45.39 -18.06 -4.17
CA THR A 21 -44.13 -17.98 -3.45
C THR A 21 -43.48 -16.71 -3.94
N VAL A 22 -43.64 -15.62 -3.19
CA VAL A 22 -42.75 -14.48 -3.28
C VAL A 22 -41.41 -15.09 -2.88
N GLU A 23 -40.58 -15.42 -3.87
CA GLU A 23 -39.16 -15.61 -3.61
C GLU A 23 -38.73 -14.39 -2.81
N PRO A 24 -38.10 -14.57 -1.63
CA PRO A 24 -37.58 -13.43 -0.89
C PRO A 24 -36.74 -12.65 -1.90
N GLN A 25 -37.09 -11.39 -2.16
CA GLN A 25 -36.18 -10.51 -2.89
C GLN A 25 -34.86 -10.63 -2.14
N ASN A 26 -33.90 -11.27 -2.80
CA ASN A 26 -32.55 -11.37 -2.32
C ASN A 26 -32.05 -9.93 -2.39
N VAL A 27 -32.28 -9.14 -1.34
CA VAL A 27 -31.84 -7.75 -1.26
C VAL A 27 -30.33 -7.84 -1.37
N SER A 28 -29.81 -7.62 -2.57
CA SER A 28 -28.39 -7.67 -2.84
C SER A 28 -27.75 -6.65 -1.92
N ALA A 29 -26.72 -7.07 -1.19
CA ALA A 29 -25.97 -6.15 -0.34
C ALA A 29 -25.54 -4.92 -1.18
N PRO A 30 -25.66 -3.69 -0.65
CA PRO A 30 -25.37 -2.49 -1.42
C PRO A 30 -23.88 -2.41 -1.75
N ASN A 31 -23.53 -1.80 -2.86
CA ASN A 31 -22.15 -1.43 -3.13
C ASN A 31 -21.71 -0.35 -2.13
N ILE A 32 -20.44 -0.36 -1.75
CA ILE A 32 -19.89 0.57 -0.76
C ILE A 32 -18.69 1.28 -1.39
N ILE A 33 -18.71 2.60 -1.40
CA ILE A 33 -17.58 3.44 -1.82
C ILE A 33 -17.21 4.36 -0.67
N ILE A 34 -15.96 4.27 -0.23
CA ILE A 34 -15.39 5.21 0.75
C ILE A 34 -14.32 6.03 0.02
N MET A 35 -14.54 7.32 -0.09
CA MET A 35 -13.62 8.31 -0.63
C MET A 35 -12.91 9.00 0.53
N ILE A 36 -11.60 8.80 0.66
CA ILE A 36 -10.80 9.39 1.74
C ILE A 36 -9.70 10.27 1.16
N MET A 37 -9.80 11.56 1.44
CA MET A 37 -8.82 12.56 1.01
C MET A 37 -7.60 12.54 1.94
N ASP A 38 -6.51 13.16 1.49
CA ASP A 38 -5.25 13.28 2.23
C ASP A 38 -4.96 14.77 2.47
N ASP A 39 -4.88 15.18 3.73
CA ASP A 39 -4.63 16.56 4.16
C ASP A 39 -5.68 17.61 3.72
N MET A 40 -6.93 17.19 3.52
CA MET A 40 -8.04 18.10 3.23
C MET A 40 -8.74 18.55 4.51
N GLY A 41 -8.79 19.85 4.76
CA GLY A 41 -9.39 20.44 5.94
C GLY A 41 -10.90 20.70 5.80
N TRP A 42 -11.56 20.91 6.94
CA TRP A 42 -13.01 21.19 7.00
C TRP A 42 -13.46 22.36 6.12
N GLY A 43 -12.62 23.39 5.97
CA GLY A 43 -12.94 24.62 5.24
C GLY A 43 -12.59 24.58 3.76
N ASP A 44 -12.33 23.41 3.18
CA ASP A 44 -11.87 23.29 1.80
C ASP A 44 -12.97 23.19 0.75
N LEU A 45 -14.19 22.80 1.16
CA LEU A 45 -15.34 22.65 0.26
C LEU A 45 -16.19 23.93 0.22
N GLY A 46 -16.79 24.22 -0.93
CA GLY A 46 -17.71 25.33 -1.15
C GLY A 46 -18.91 25.30 -0.21
N VAL A 47 -19.55 24.14 -0.06
CA VAL A 47 -20.67 23.91 0.87
C VAL A 47 -20.27 24.07 2.34
N PHE A 48 -19.00 23.89 2.67
CA PHE A 48 -18.43 24.14 4.00
C PHE A 48 -17.94 25.58 4.19
N GLY A 49 -18.19 26.47 3.21
CA GLY A 49 -17.92 27.90 3.32
C GLY A 49 -16.62 28.37 2.68
N GLN A 50 -15.96 27.55 1.87
CA GLN A 50 -14.78 27.98 1.12
C GLN A 50 -15.15 29.13 0.17
N PRO A 51 -14.48 30.30 0.22
CA PRO A 51 -14.93 31.51 -0.50
C PRO A 51 -14.91 31.44 -2.03
N SER A 52 -13.98 30.68 -2.62
CA SER A 52 -13.83 30.53 -4.07
C SER A 52 -14.89 29.61 -4.70
N LYS A 53 -15.54 28.75 -3.90
CA LYS A 53 -16.60 27.80 -4.32
C LYS A 53 -16.19 26.96 -5.53
N GLU A 54 -15.06 26.28 -5.40
CA GLU A 54 -14.41 25.53 -6.49
C GLU A 54 -14.70 24.02 -6.47
N THR A 55 -15.67 23.57 -5.66
CA THR A 55 -16.05 22.15 -5.51
C THR A 55 -17.51 21.87 -5.90
N PRO A 56 -17.93 22.15 -7.15
CA PRO A 56 -19.32 22.04 -7.55
C PRO A 56 -19.89 20.61 -7.45
N ASN A 57 -19.09 19.57 -7.66
CA ASN A 57 -19.58 18.19 -7.62
C ASN A 57 -19.78 17.69 -6.19
N LEU A 58 -18.89 18.04 -5.26
CA LEU A 58 -19.05 17.76 -3.83
C LEU A 58 -20.19 18.58 -3.22
N ASP A 59 -20.36 19.83 -3.64
CA ASP A 59 -21.50 20.65 -3.23
C ASP A 59 -22.82 20.03 -3.73
N MET A 60 -22.83 19.49 -4.96
CA MET A 60 -23.96 18.73 -5.49
C MET A 60 -24.18 17.42 -4.72
N MET A 61 -23.12 16.66 -4.40
CA MET A 61 -23.20 15.44 -3.59
C MET A 61 -23.84 15.73 -2.22
N ALA A 62 -23.45 16.83 -1.57
CA ALA A 62 -24.07 17.28 -0.32
C ALA A 62 -25.55 17.64 -0.52
N SER A 63 -25.90 18.36 -1.59
CA SER A 63 -27.30 18.72 -1.89
C SER A 63 -28.20 17.51 -2.18
N GLN A 64 -27.61 16.39 -2.63
CA GLN A 64 -28.31 15.13 -2.93
C GLN A 64 -28.23 14.10 -1.79
N GLY A 65 -27.46 14.40 -0.75
CA GLY A 65 -27.18 13.50 0.36
C GLY A 65 -27.32 14.18 1.71
N MET A 66 -26.45 13.80 2.63
CA MET A 66 -26.40 14.29 4.00
C MET A 66 -25.00 14.82 4.33
N LEU A 67 -24.92 16.04 4.85
CA LEU A 67 -23.69 16.68 5.31
C LEU A 67 -23.52 16.53 6.82
N PHE A 68 -22.30 16.24 7.27
CA PHE A 68 -21.95 16.14 8.69
C PHE A 68 -20.99 17.27 9.09
N PRO A 69 -21.47 18.32 9.80
CA PRO A 69 -20.60 19.38 10.29
C PRO A 69 -19.67 18.91 11.41
N ASP A 70 -20.09 17.91 12.21
CA ASP A 70 -19.40 17.40 13.40
C ASP A 70 -18.83 15.98 13.16
N PHE A 71 -18.01 15.81 12.14
CA PHE A 71 -17.34 14.54 11.82
C PHE A 71 -15.84 14.60 12.12
N TYR A 72 -15.29 13.53 12.70
CA TYR A 72 -13.91 13.51 13.20
C TYR A 72 -13.09 12.33 12.68
N THR A 73 -11.83 12.58 12.36
CA THR A 73 -10.87 11.49 12.22
C THR A 73 -10.42 10.96 13.59
N ALA A 74 -9.64 9.89 13.61
CA ALA A 74 -9.17 9.22 14.83
C ALA A 74 -7.76 9.66 15.27
N ASN A 75 -7.03 10.41 14.44
CA ASN A 75 -5.70 10.91 14.74
C ASN A 75 -5.35 12.13 13.88
N PRO A 76 -4.43 13.00 14.31
CA PRO A 76 -4.05 14.18 13.52
C PRO A 76 -3.06 13.88 12.36
N LEU A 77 -2.92 12.62 11.93
CA LEU A 77 -2.01 12.19 10.86
C LEU A 77 -2.55 10.96 10.10
N CYS A 78 -2.17 10.85 8.83
CA CYS A 78 -2.60 9.88 7.84
C CYS A 78 -2.64 8.40 8.31
N SER A 79 -1.49 7.77 8.66
CA SER A 79 -1.44 6.30 8.87
C SER A 79 -2.34 5.83 10.02
N PRO A 80 -2.29 6.46 11.21
CA PRO A 80 -3.17 6.07 12.31
C PRO A 80 -4.65 6.24 11.98
N SER A 81 -5.02 7.30 11.27
CA SER A 81 -6.40 7.55 10.86
C SER A 81 -6.93 6.52 9.86
N ARG A 82 -6.12 6.15 8.86
CA ARG A 82 -6.45 5.11 7.89
C ARG A 82 -6.57 3.73 8.54
N ALA A 83 -5.69 3.44 9.50
CA ALA A 83 -5.80 2.22 10.30
C ALA A 83 -7.11 2.21 11.09
N ALA A 84 -7.46 3.32 11.72
CA ALA A 84 -8.69 3.43 12.49
C ALA A 84 -9.96 3.27 11.65
N LEU A 85 -9.98 3.81 10.44
CA LEU A 85 -11.06 3.58 9.47
C LEU A 85 -11.23 2.10 9.17
N LEU A 86 -10.13 1.42 8.83
CA LEU A 86 -10.19 0.04 8.34
C LEU A 86 -10.41 -0.99 9.44
N THR A 87 -10.13 -0.66 10.70
CA THR A 87 -10.35 -1.55 11.87
C THR A 87 -11.56 -1.16 12.72
N GLY A 88 -12.13 0.04 12.54
CA GLY A 88 -13.15 0.59 13.45
C GLY A 88 -12.65 0.79 14.88
N ARG A 89 -11.33 0.97 15.06
CA ARG A 89 -10.64 0.94 16.37
C ARG A 89 -9.64 2.08 16.48
N LEU A 90 -9.53 2.68 17.65
CA LEU A 90 -8.58 3.75 17.91
C LEU A 90 -7.13 3.29 17.65
N PRO A 91 -6.22 4.19 17.22
CA PRO A 91 -4.82 3.86 16.98
C PRO A 91 -4.09 3.23 18.17
N ILE A 92 -4.45 3.66 19.39
CA ILE A 92 -3.91 3.09 20.63
C ILE A 92 -4.27 1.61 20.80
N ARG A 93 -5.37 1.13 20.20
CA ARG A 93 -5.81 -0.27 20.24
C ARG A 93 -5.24 -1.10 19.08
N ASN A 94 -5.21 -0.54 17.87
CA ASN A 94 -4.73 -1.25 16.68
C ASN A 94 -3.19 -1.21 16.50
N GLY A 95 -2.49 -0.46 17.36
CA GLY A 95 -1.03 -0.41 17.39
C GLY A 95 -0.40 0.68 16.52
N PHE A 96 -1.17 1.52 15.83
CA PHE A 96 -0.66 2.64 15.02
C PHE A 96 -0.29 3.87 15.85
N TYR A 97 0.62 3.68 16.79
CA TYR A 97 1.17 4.76 17.60
C TYR A 97 2.61 4.43 18.01
N THR A 98 3.30 5.40 18.60
CA THR A 98 4.63 5.22 19.16
C THR A 98 4.65 5.44 20.67
N THR A 99 5.53 4.74 21.36
CA THR A 99 5.89 4.96 22.76
C THR A 99 7.32 5.48 22.93
N ASN A 100 8.01 5.84 21.84
CA ASN A 100 9.38 6.35 21.90
C ASN A 100 9.47 7.67 22.70
N ALA A 101 8.40 8.47 22.67
CA ALA A 101 8.17 9.57 23.59
C ALA A 101 6.66 9.85 23.71
N HIS A 102 6.27 10.51 24.81
CA HIS A 102 4.87 10.84 25.06
C HIS A 102 4.30 11.82 24.02
N ALA A 103 3.03 11.64 23.70
CA ALA A 103 2.25 12.53 22.83
C ALA A 103 2.87 12.78 21.43
N ARG A 104 3.65 11.85 20.88
CA ARG A 104 4.28 12.00 19.56
C ARG A 104 3.42 11.44 18.44
N ASN A 105 3.29 12.21 17.36
CA ASN A 105 2.75 11.70 16.11
C ASN A 105 3.75 10.74 15.47
N ALA A 106 3.24 9.67 14.90
CA ALA A 106 4.01 8.68 14.16
C ALA A 106 3.17 8.15 13.01
N TYR A 107 3.85 7.72 11.95
CA TYR A 107 3.23 7.18 10.74
C TYR A 107 4.11 6.08 10.16
N THR A 108 3.80 5.59 8.96
CA THR A 108 4.54 4.50 8.29
C THR A 108 5.45 5.00 7.16
N PRO A 109 6.62 5.61 7.47
CA PRO A 109 7.60 6.00 6.45
C PRO A 109 8.25 4.75 5.81
N GLN A 110 9.09 4.94 4.78
CA GLN A 110 9.72 3.82 4.08
C GLN A 110 10.65 2.97 4.98
N GLU A 111 11.21 3.55 6.03
CA GLU A 111 12.10 2.88 6.98
C GLU A 111 11.37 2.12 8.10
N ILE A 112 10.03 2.17 8.16
CA ILE A 112 9.30 1.54 9.26
C ILE A 112 9.39 0.01 9.22
N VAL A 113 9.71 -0.60 10.36
CA VAL A 113 9.77 -2.07 10.47
C VAL A 113 8.38 -2.68 10.60
N GLY A 114 7.50 -2.02 11.35
CA GLY A 114 6.13 -2.46 11.64
C GLY A 114 5.11 -2.07 10.56
N GLY A 115 3.85 -2.37 10.83
CA GLY A 115 2.71 -2.13 9.96
C GLY A 115 1.45 -2.72 10.58
N ILE A 116 0.36 -2.81 9.81
CA ILE A 116 -0.90 -3.38 10.31
C ILE A 116 -0.73 -4.83 10.74
N SER A 117 -0.94 -5.08 12.04
CA SER A 117 -0.80 -6.41 12.62
C SER A 117 -1.77 -7.38 11.97
N LYS A 118 -1.37 -8.66 11.85
CA LYS A 118 -2.21 -9.72 11.26
C LYS A 118 -3.39 -10.10 12.16
N GLU A 119 -3.30 -9.77 13.44
CA GLU A 119 -4.32 -9.98 14.45
C GLU A 119 -5.48 -8.97 14.34
N GLU A 120 -5.26 -7.81 13.73
CA GLU A 120 -6.33 -6.88 13.38
C GLU A 120 -7.18 -7.44 12.23
N ILE A 121 -8.48 -7.16 12.26
CA ILE A 121 -9.43 -7.62 11.25
C ILE A 121 -9.89 -6.38 10.49
N LEU A 122 -9.57 -6.31 9.20
CA LEU A 122 -9.91 -5.17 8.38
C LEU A 122 -11.29 -5.31 7.73
N LEU A 123 -11.92 -4.18 7.46
CA LEU A 123 -13.22 -4.09 6.78
C LEU A 123 -13.34 -5.02 5.54
N PRO A 124 -12.42 -4.99 4.54
CA PRO A 124 -12.53 -5.84 3.36
C PRO A 124 -12.45 -7.35 3.70
N GLU A 125 -11.72 -7.77 4.74
CA GLU A 125 -11.66 -9.18 5.16
C GLU A 125 -13.03 -9.70 5.62
N ILE A 126 -13.81 -8.84 6.30
CA ILE A 126 -15.14 -9.20 6.78
C ILE A 126 -16.14 -9.12 5.63
N LEU A 127 -16.11 -8.06 4.80
CA LEU A 127 -17.00 -7.89 3.66
C LEU A 127 -16.89 -9.05 2.66
N LYS A 128 -15.69 -9.62 2.49
CA LYS A 128 -15.46 -10.81 1.65
C LYS A 128 -16.33 -12.00 2.04
N LYS A 129 -16.71 -12.14 3.33
CA LYS A 129 -17.63 -13.20 3.81
C LYS A 129 -19.04 -13.07 3.23
N ARG A 130 -19.43 -11.87 2.77
CA ARG A 130 -20.69 -11.58 2.10
C ARG A 130 -20.56 -11.52 0.58
N GLY A 131 -19.41 -11.94 0.03
CA GLY A 131 -19.17 -11.98 -1.41
C GLY A 131 -18.76 -10.64 -2.01
N TYR A 132 -18.35 -9.66 -1.20
CA TYR A 132 -17.81 -8.41 -1.74
C TYR A 132 -16.47 -8.65 -2.43
N VAL A 133 -16.29 -8.04 -3.59
CA VAL A 133 -14.97 -7.82 -4.19
C VAL A 133 -14.47 -6.44 -3.74
N SER A 134 -13.26 -6.39 -3.19
CA SER A 134 -12.70 -5.17 -2.60
C SER A 134 -11.50 -4.65 -3.40
N LYS A 135 -11.51 -3.36 -3.75
CA LYS A 135 -10.36 -2.68 -4.38
C LYS A 135 -9.96 -1.44 -3.58
N ILE A 136 -8.65 -1.26 -3.41
CA ILE A 136 -8.06 0.01 -2.98
C ILE A 136 -7.46 0.72 -4.19
N VAL A 137 -7.70 2.03 -4.30
CA VAL A 137 -7.07 2.90 -5.30
C VAL A 137 -6.39 4.06 -4.58
N GLY A 138 -5.09 4.23 -4.77
CA GLY A 138 -4.27 5.28 -4.15
C GLY A 138 -3.46 4.79 -2.94
N LYS A 139 -3.35 5.66 -1.94
CA LYS A 139 -2.38 5.54 -0.83
C LYS A 139 -2.87 4.56 0.24
N TRP A 140 -2.02 3.57 0.55
CA TRP A 140 -2.28 2.58 1.61
C TRP A 140 -1.88 3.07 3.00
N HIS A 141 -0.58 3.30 3.23
CA HIS A 141 -0.02 3.86 4.47
C HIS A 141 -0.21 3.03 5.75
N LEU A 142 -0.42 1.72 5.62
CA LEU A 142 -0.53 0.78 6.75
C LEU A 142 0.67 -0.19 6.85
N GLY A 143 1.80 0.17 6.23
CA GLY A 143 3.01 -0.65 6.18
C GLY A 143 3.34 -1.04 4.75
N HIS A 144 4.64 -1.01 4.41
CA HIS A 144 5.12 -1.17 3.04
C HIS A 144 5.75 -2.54 2.76
N ARG A 145 6.05 -3.30 3.83
CA ARG A 145 6.63 -4.64 3.72
C ARG A 145 5.55 -5.61 3.23
N GLU A 146 5.96 -6.64 2.51
CA GLU A 146 5.10 -7.64 1.87
C GLU A 146 3.93 -8.12 2.75
N GLN A 147 4.21 -8.51 4.00
CA GLN A 147 3.21 -9.00 4.95
C GLN A 147 2.13 -7.98 5.38
N TYR A 148 2.32 -6.70 5.07
CA TYR A 148 1.42 -5.59 5.40
C TYR A 148 0.72 -5.01 4.17
N LEU A 149 0.99 -5.52 2.97
CA LEU A 149 0.40 -5.01 1.74
C LEU A 149 -1.12 -5.27 1.71
N PRO A 150 -1.92 -4.44 1.00
CA PRO A 150 -3.37 -4.51 1.04
C PRO A 150 -3.95 -5.89 0.67
N LEU A 151 -3.32 -6.58 -0.28
CA LEU A 151 -3.77 -7.89 -0.77
C LEU A 151 -3.67 -8.99 0.31
N GLU A 152 -2.73 -8.86 1.23
CA GLU A 152 -2.59 -9.75 2.39
C GLU A 152 -3.60 -9.45 3.50
N ARG A 153 -4.33 -8.33 3.38
CA ARG A 153 -5.22 -7.77 4.41
C ARG A 153 -6.66 -7.57 3.88
N GLY A 154 -7.08 -8.42 2.95
CA GLY A 154 -8.48 -8.58 2.53
C GLY A 154 -8.88 -7.90 1.22
N PHE A 155 -8.06 -6.99 0.67
CA PHE A 155 -8.33 -6.44 -0.66
C PHE A 155 -8.04 -7.46 -1.76
N ASP A 156 -8.90 -7.52 -2.78
CA ASP A 156 -8.70 -8.40 -3.94
C ASP A 156 -7.89 -7.71 -5.05
N GLN A 157 -7.96 -6.38 -5.11
CA GLN A 157 -7.25 -5.57 -6.10
C GLN A 157 -6.64 -4.31 -5.47
N TRP A 158 -5.52 -3.84 -6.02
CA TRP A 158 -4.90 -2.59 -5.61
C TRP A 158 -4.25 -1.88 -6.79
N PHE A 159 -4.43 -0.56 -6.87
CA PHE A 159 -3.56 0.31 -7.65
C PHE A 159 -3.13 1.49 -6.79
N GLY A 160 -1.83 1.71 -6.59
CA GLY A 160 -1.35 2.87 -5.83
C GLY A 160 -0.08 2.59 -5.02
N SER A 161 0.19 3.42 -4.00
CA SER A 161 1.47 3.41 -3.27
C SER A 161 1.32 2.99 -1.81
N PRO A 162 2.28 2.21 -1.25
CA PRO A 162 2.29 1.87 0.17
C PRO A 162 2.60 3.07 1.07
N ASN A 163 3.27 4.10 0.54
CA ASN A 163 3.73 5.30 1.25
C ASN A 163 3.19 6.58 0.59
N CYS A 164 3.62 7.76 1.08
CA CYS A 164 3.36 9.05 0.42
C CYS A 164 4.05 9.15 -0.96
N HIS A 165 3.83 10.25 -1.68
CA HIS A 165 4.46 10.49 -2.98
C HIS A 165 5.62 11.49 -2.93
N PHE A 166 6.30 11.63 -1.78
CA PHE A 166 7.42 12.58 -1.63
C PHE A 166 8.67 12.10 -2.39
N GLY A 167 9.44 13.05 -2.93
CA GLY A 167 10.67 12.80 -3.70
C GLY A 167 11.14 14.09 -4.38
N PRO A 168 11.86 14.00 -5.52
CA PRO A 168 12.61 12.82 -5.95
C PRO A 168 13.74 12.51 -4.97
N TYR A 169 13.98 11.23 -4.67
CA TYR A 169 15.05 10.80 -3.78
C TYR A 169 16.32 10.41 -4.55
N ASN A 170 17.47 10.55 -3.88
CA ASN A 170 18.71 9.94 -4.35
C ASN A 170 18.69 8.43 -4.03
N THR A 171 18.53 7.63 -5.07
CA THR A 171 18.42 6.15 -5.03
C THR A 171 19.60 5.44 -4.36
N SER A 172 20.74 6.13 -4.15
CA SER A 172 21.88 5.59 -3.41
C SER A 172 21.66 5.57 -1.89
N TYR A 173 20.73 6.36 -1.36
CA TYR A 173 20.44 6.49 0.08
C TYR A 173 18.99 6.14 0.42
N ARG A 174 18.04 6.61 -0.39
CA ARG A 174 16.61 6.30 -0.25
C ARG A 174 16.03 6.08 -1.64
N PRO A 175 15.34 4.95 -1.89
CA PRO A 175 14.71 4.73 -3.18
C PRO A 175 13.50 5.67 -3.37
N ASN A 176 13.20 5.99 -4.63
CA ASN A 176 11.90 6.56 -4.97
C ASN A 176 10.79 5.58 -4.55
N ILE A 177 9.62 6.12 -4.23
CA ILE A 177 8.54 5.33 -3.67
C ILE A 177 7.80 4.57 -4.77
N PRO A 178 7.51 3.28 -4.59
CA PRO A 178 6.90 2.45 -5.62
C PRO A 178 5.40 2.66 -5.79
N VAL A 179 4.91 2.43 -7.01
CA VAL A 179 3.49 2.28 -7.31
C VAL A 179 3.22 0.84 -7.71
N TYR A 180 2.18 0.26 -7.11
CA TYR A 180 1.76 -1.12 -7.30
C TYR A 180 0.50 -1.20 -8.16
N ASN A 181 0.42 -2.30 -8.91
CA ASN A 181 -0.81 -2.87 -9.41
C ASN A 181 -0.86 -4.31 -8.89
N ASN A 182 -1.76 -4.54 -7.93
CA ASN A 182 -1.85 -5.75 -7.14
C ASN A 182 -0.51 -6.06 -6.45
N SER A 183 0.06 -7.24 -6.70
CA SER A 183 1.32 -7.67 -6.10
C SER A 183 2.56 -7.16 -6.84
N GLU A 184 2.40 -6.54 -8.02
CA GLU A 184 3.51 -6.12 -8.87
C GLU A 184 3.71 -4.60 -8.80
N MET A 185 4.97 -4.17 -8.73
CA MET A 185 5.35 -2.77 -8.93
C MET A 185 5.32 -2.46 -10.43
N ILE A 186 4.57 -1.45 -10.86
CA ILE A 186 4.31 -1.18 -12.31
C ILE A 186 4.82 0.19 -12.80
N GLY A 187 4.98 0.30 -14.12
CA GLY A 187 5.49 1.45 -14.87
C GLY A 187 5.60 1.07 -16.36
N ARG A 188 5.26 1.97 -17.30
CA ARG A 188 4.98 1.58 -18.71
C ARG A 188 6.20 1.09 -19.48
N HIS A 189 7.43 1.34 -19.01
CA HIS A 189 8.67 0.76 -19.53
C HIS A 189 9.44 -0.09 -18.49
N CYS A 190 8.74 -0.81 -17.60
CA CYS A 190 9.39 -1.62 -16.56
C CYS A 190 10.17 -2.83 -17.15
N ASN A 191 11.43 -2.60 -17.50
CA ASN A 191 12.49 -3.59 -17.25
C ASN A 191 12.93 -3.42 -15.80
N TYR A 192 12.13 -3.82 -14.80
CA TYR A 192 12.47 -3.85 -13.37
C TYR A 192 13.06 -2.58 -12.72
N PHE A 193 13.31 -1.46 -13.42
CA PHE A 193 14.11 -0.33 -12.89
C PHE A 193 13.39 1.01 -12.79
N ASN A 194 12.20 1.17 -13.37
CA ASN A 194 11.46 2.43 -13.39
C ASN A 194 9.98 2.16 -13.06
N CYS A 195 9.63 1.95 -11.80
CA CYS A 195 8.24 1.69 -11.39
C CYS A 195 7.85 2.56 -10.17
N LEU A 196 8.51 3.71 -10.03
CA LEU A 196 8.51 4.59 -8.86
C LEU A 196 7.95 5.97 -9.21
N TYR A 197 7.48 6.71 -8.21
CA TYR A 197 7.21 8.15 -8.37
C TYR A 197 8.46 8.88 -8.85
N TYR A 198 8.25 9.96 -9.62
CA TYR A 198 9.31 10.75 -10.28
C TYR A 198 10.12 10.01 -11.35
N GLU A 199 9.68 8.81 -11.74
CA GLU A 199 10.23 8.04 -12.86
C GLU A 199 9.14 7.81 -13.93
N GLU A 200 8.35 6.74 -13.84
CA GLU A 200 7.23 6.51 -14.77
C GLU A 200 5.97 7.29 -14.36
N PHE A 201 5.81 7.53 -13.05
CA PHE A 201 4.76 8.37 -12.51
C PHE A 201 5.37 9.73 -12.18
N GLU A 202 5.54 10.55 -13.21
CA GLU A 202 6.16 11.87 -13.09
C GLU A 202 5.30 12.81 -12.24
N ILE A 203 5.97 13.49 -11.31
CA ILE A 203 5.44 14.61 -10.54
C ILE A 203 6.45 15.74 -10.75
N ASP A 204 6.14 16.70 -11.61
CA ASP A 204 7.02 17.86 -11.82
C ASP A 204 6.81 18.84 -10.65
N GLU A 205 7.72 18.87 -9.69
CA GLU A 205 7.59 19.73 -8.50
C GLU A 205 7.59 21.23 -8.82
N ARG A 206 8.22 21.61 -9.93
CA ARG A 206 8.32 23.01 -10.37
C ARG A 206 6.97 23.47 -10.88
N THR A 207 6.31 22.71 -11.75
CA THR A 207 5.01 23.09 -12.32
C THR A 207 3.84 22.64 -11.43
N GLY A 208 3.95 21.48 -10.80
CA GLY A 208 2.88 20.74 -10.12
C GLY A 208 2.18 19.71 -11.01
N GLU A 209 2.69 19.45 -12.22
CA GLU A 209 2.03 18.56 -13.19
C GLU A 209 2.19 17.08 -12.81
N SER A 210 1.06 16.37 -12.70
CA SER A 210 1.01 14.90 -12.66
C SER A 210 -0.34 14.37 -13.10
N ASN A 211 -0.36 13.19 -13.74
CA ASN A 211 -1.60 12.54 -14.21
C ASN A 211 -2.17 11.52 -13.20
N LEU A 212 -1.61 11.41 -12.01
CA LEU A 212 -1.98 10.38 -11.02
C LEU A 212 -3.47 10.40 -10.66
N THR A 213 -4.08 11.58 -10.46
CA THR A 213 -5.51 11.69 -10.13
C THR A 213 -6.39 11.15 -11.26
N GLN A 214 -6.04 11.40 -12.52
CA GLN A 214 -6.75 10.84 -13.68
C GLN A 214 -6.62 9.32 -13.75
N ILE A 215 -5.45 8.77 -13.41
CA ILE A 215 -5.24 7.32 -13.34
C ILE A 215 -6.08 6.71 -12.21
N TYR A 216 -6.08 7.32 -11.03
CA TYR A 216 -6.91 6.88 -9.90
C TYR A 216 -8.41 6.97 -10.20
N LEU A 217 -8.85 7.97 -10.95
CA LEU A 217 -10.22 8.05 -11.44
C LEU A 217 -10.53 6.86 -12.35
N GLN A 218 -9.71 6.61 -13.38
CA GLN A 218 -9.93 5.52 -14.33
C GLN A 218 -9.95 4.15 -13.65
N GLU A 219 -9.01 3.89 -12.73
CA GLU A 219 -8.95 2.64 -11.95
C GLU A 219 -10.21 2.39 -11.11
N GLY A 220 -10.84 3.45 -10.60
CA GLY A 220 -12.12 3.40 -9.90
C GLY A 220 -13.29 3.10 -10.85
N LEU A 221 -13.38 3.82 -11.97
CA LEU A 221 -14.45 3.65 -12.98
C LEU A 221 -14.43 2.24 -13.59
N ASP A 222 -13.25 1.74 -13.94
CA ASP A 222 -13.06 0.41 -14.51
C ASP A 222 -13.47 -0.68 -13.52
N PHE A 223 -13.11 -0.53 -12.25
CA PHE A 223 -13.49 -1.47 -11.21
C PHE A 223 -15.01 -1.52 -11.01
N ILE A 224 -15.67 -0.35 -10.88
CA ILE A 224 -17.12 -0.25 -10.76
C ILE A 224 -17.80 -0.93 -11.95
N PHE A 225 -17.33 -0.66 -13.17
CA PHE A 225 -17.88 -1.27 -14.37
C PHE A 225 -17.75 -2.79 -14.39
N GLN A 226 -16.55 -3.31 -14.08
CA GLN A 226 -16.28 -4.75 -14.03
C GLN A 226 -17.17 -5.47 -13.01
N GLN A 227 -17.32 -4.94 -11.79
CA GLN A 227 -18.14 -5.57 -10.77
C GLN A 227 -19.64 -5.49 -11.08
N THR A 228 -20.07 -4.41 -11.74
CA THR A 228 -21.43 -4.27 -12.26
C THR A 228 -21.76 -5.36 -13.29
N LEU A 229 -20.85 -5.61 -14.23
CA LEU A 229 -20.99 -6.69 -15.21
C LEU A 229 -21.02 -8.07 -14.54
N ALA A 230 -20.18 -8.27 -13.53
CA ALA A 230 -20.11 -9.51 -12.75
C ALA A 230 -21.31 -9.71 -11.80
N ARG A 231 -22.14 -8.68 -11.60
CA ARG A 231 -23.25 -8.65 -10.63
C ARG A 231 -22.80 -9.03 -9.22
N GLN A 232 -21.60 -8.59 -8.83
CA GLN A 232 -21.05 -8.77 -7.48
C GLN A 232 -21.16 -7.46 -6.71
N PRO A 233 -21.52 -7.49 -5.41
CA PRO A 233 -21.38 -6.32 -4.57
C PRO A 233 -19.89 -5.96 -4.47
N PHE A 234 -19.58 -4.67 -4.45
CA PHE A 234 -18.19 -4.22 -4.40
C PHE A 234 -17.93 -3.23 -3.28
N PHE A 235 -16.68 -3.23 -2.81
CA PHE A 235 -16.15 -2.24 -1.90
C PHE A 235 -14.99 -1.51 -2.58
N LEU A 236 -15.17 -0.22 -2.85
CA LEU A 236 -14.11 0.65 -3.38
C LEU A 236 -13.62 1.59 -2.27
N TYR A 237 -12.35 1.42 -1.89
CA TYR A 237 -11.64 2.35 -1.04
C TYR A 237 -10.80 3.28 -1.92
N TRP A 238 -11.35 4.46 -2.23
CA TRP A 238 -10.73 5.44 -3.12
C TRP A 238 -9.99 6.49 -2.28
N ALA A 239 -8.66 6.39 -2.27
CA ALA A 239 -7.76 7.06 -1.35
C ALA A 239 -6.67 7.86 -2.08
N PRO A 240 -7.04 8.82 -2.96
CA PRO A 240 -6.09 9.67 -3.66
C PRO A 240 -5.35 10.59 -2.68
N ASP A 241 -4.20 11.10 -3.09
CA ASP A 241 -3.31 11.89 -2.24
C ASP A 241 -2.84 13.21 -2.86
N ALA A 242 -3.49 13.69 -3.93
CA ALA A 242 -3.07 14.88 -4.68
C ALA A 242 -2.97 16.18 -3.86
N THR A 243 -3.75 16.29 -2.78
CA THR A 243 -3.78 17.44 -1.86
C THR A 243 -2.70 17.39 -0.77
N HIS A 244 -2.04 16.24 -0.58
CA HIS A 244 -0.89 16.12 0.29
C HIS A 244 0.35 16.71 -0.39
N ALA A 245 1.23 17.37 0.37
CA ALA A 245 2.44 17.97 -0.20
C ALA A 245 3.50 16.90 -0.60
N PRO A 246 4.20 17.03 -1.74
CA PRO A 246 4.08 18.10 -2.73
C PRO A 246 2.82 17.95 -3.62
N VAL A 247 1.95 18.96 -3.55
CA VAL A 247 0.66 18.96 -4.26
C VAL A 247 0.87 18.85 -5.77
N TYR A 248 0.04 18.05 -6.42
CA TYR A 248 0.03 17.88 -7.87
C TYR A 248 -1.38 17.95 -8.47
N ALA A 249 -1.47 18.30 -9.75
CA ALA A 249 -2.68 18.21 -10.54
C ALA A 249 -2.34 17.95 -12.02
N SER A 250 -3.27 17.39 -12.79
CA SER A 250 -3.05 17.24 -14.23
C SER A 250 -3.08 18.58 -14.95
N LYS A 251 -2.44 18.62 -16.12
CA LYS A 251 -2.27 19.82 -16.93
C LYS A 251 -3.56 20.62 -17.18
N HIS A 252 -4.70 19.95 -17.24
CA HIS A 252 -5.98 20.59 -17.50
C HIS A 252 -6.42 21.51 -16.34
N PHE A 253 -6.05 21.15 -15.10
CA PHE A 253 -6.47 21.84 -13.88
C PHE A 253 -5.43 22.83 -13.36
N LEU A 254 -4.16 22.72 -13.77
CA LEU A 254 -3.12 23.65 -13.32
C LEU A 254 -3.42 25.12 -13.66
N GLY A 255 -3.29 25.97 -12.66
CA GLY A 255 -3.50 27.42 -12.76
C GLY A 255 -4.95 27.83 -12.97
N LYS A 256 -5.92 26.97 -12.63
CA LYS A 256 -7.36 27.27 -12.77
C LYS A 256 -7.98 27.75 -11.47
N SER A 257 -7.48 27.30 -10.33
CA SER A 257 -7.97 27.69 -9.02
C SER A 257 -7.41 29.04 -8.57
N GLN A 258 -8.25 29.81 -7.87
CA GLN A 258 -7.85 31.03 -7.14
C GLN A 258 -7.01 30.73 -5.90
N ARG A 259 -6.94 29.46 -5.47
CA ARG A 259 -6.22 28.99 -4.28
C ARG A 259 -4.83 28.44 -4.62
N GLY A 260 -4.37 28.67 -5.85
CA GLY A 260 -3.10 28.15 -6.35
C GLY A 260 -3.12 26.62 -6.50
N ARG A 261 -1.93 26.01 -6.42
CA ARG A 261 -1.74 24.59 -6.73
C ARG A 261 -2.60 23.66 -5.87
N TYR A 262 -2.75 23.95 -4.59
CA TYR A 262 -3.66 23.21 -3.71
C TYR A 262 -5.09 23.16 -4.26
N GLY A 263 -5.62 24.31 -4.68
CA GLY A 263 -6.97 24.35 -5.24
C GLY A 263 -7.08 23.72 -6.62
N ASP A 264 -6.02 23.73 -7.44
CA ASP A 264 -6.00 22.99 -8.71
C ASP A 264 -6.21 21.49 -8.46
N ALA A 265 -5.53 20.93 -7.45
CA ALA A 265 -5.71 19.53 -7.02
C ALA A 265 -7.12 19.28 -6.46
N VAL A 266 -7.66 20.20 -5.65
CA VAL A 266 -9.03 20.11 -5.12
C VAL A 266 -10.07 20.10 -6.26
N MET A 267 -9.91 20.97 -7.26
CA MET A 267 -10.80 21.01 -8.44
C MET A 267 -10.77 19.70 -9.23
N GLU A 268 -9.58 19.09 -9.38
CA GLU A 268 -9.44 17.81 -10.08
C GLU A 268 -10.06 16.64 -9.29
N LEU A 269 -9.88 16.62 -7.96
CA LEU A 269 -10.51 15.64 -7.09
C LEU A 269 -12.03 15.79 -7.10
N ASP A 270 -12.55 17.02 -7.01
CA ASP A 270 -13.99 17.31 -7.13
C ASP A 270 -14.56 16.82 -8.47
N TYR A 271 -13.89 17.13 -9.58
CA TYR A 271 -14.25 16.63 -10.90
C TYR A 271 -14.30 15.09 -10.92
N SER A 272 -13.30 14.43 -10.35
CA SER A 272 -13.20 12.97 -10.29
C SER A 272 -14.34 12.35 -9.48
N VAL A 273 -14.71 12.96 -8.34
CA VAL A 273 -15.90 12.56 -7.56
C VAL A 273 -17.16 12.67 -8.41
N GLY A 274 -17.33 13.79 -9.13
CA GLY A 274 -18.44 13.99 -10.06
C GLY A 274 -18.53 12.91 -11.13
N GLN A 275 -17.40 12.51 -11.72
CA GLN A 275 -17.35 11.43 -12.71
C GLN A 275 -17.74 10.08 -12.10
N ILE A 276 -17.26 9.74 -10.89
CA ILE A 276 -17.62 8.49 -10.21
C ILE A 276 -19.12 8.46 -9.93
N LEU A 277 -19.71 9.52 -9.36
CA LEU A 277 -21.15 9.58 -9.08
C LEU A 277 -21.99 9.50 -10.36
N ALA A 278 -21.61 10.23 -11.41
CA ALA A 278 -22.29 10.17 -12.71
C ALA A 278 -22.21 8.77 -13.34
N TRP A 279 -21.10 8.06 -13.14
CA TRP A 279 -20.93 6.69 -13.61
C TRP A 279 -21.89 5.71 -12.92
N LEU A 280 -22.10 5.85 -11.60
CA LEU A 280 -23.09 5.05 -10.86
C LEU A 280 -24.51 5.24 -11.40
N VAL A 281 -24.88 6.48 -11.72
CA VAL A 281 -26.19 6.81 -12.33
C VAL A 281 -26.29 6.24 -13.74
N THR A 282 -25.24 6.37 -14.55
CA THR A 282 -25.18 5.87 -15.93
C THR A 282 -25.36 4.35 -15.97
N LEU A 283 -24.77 3.63 -15.01
CA LEU A 283 -24.89 2.19 -14.88
C LEU A 283 -26.21 1.75 -14.19
N GLY A 284 -27.00 2.68 -13.67
CA GLY A 284 -28.28 2.40 -13.00
C GLY A 284 -28.13 1.70 -11.64
N ILE A 285 -26.98 1.86 -10.98
CA ILE A 285 -26.66 1.24 -9.68
C ILE A 285 -26.57 2.25 -8.53
N ASP A 286 -26.84 3.53 -8.79
CA ASP A 286 -26.84 4.63 -7.82
C ASP A 286 -27.72 4.33 -6.60
N LYS A 287 -28.93 3.81 -6.81
CA LYS A 287 -29.86 3.46 -5.73
C LYS A 287 -29.41 2.26 -4.89
N ASN A 288 -28.44 1.48 -5.36
CA ASN A 288 -27.85 0.35 -4.63
C ASN A 288 -26.39 0.61 -4.22
N THR A 289 -25.94 1.88 -4.21
CA THR A 289 -24.55 2.22 -3.89
C THR A 289 -24.50 3.30 -2.82
N PHE A 290 -23.95 2.95 -1.67
CA PHE A 290 -23.63 3.88 -0.59
C PHE A 290 -22.25 4.50 -0.85
N VAL A 291 -22.18 5.83 -0.87
CA VAL A 291 -20.93 6.58 -1.05
C VAL A 291 -20.71 7.50 0.14
N PHE A 292 -19.52 7.45 0.75
CA PHE A 292 -19.11 8.35 1.83
C PHE A 292 -17.82 9.08 1.46
N PHE A 293 -17.83 10.41 1.56
CA PHE A 293 -16.67 11.27 1.33
C PHE A 293 -16.17 11.85 2.65
N THR A 294 -14.86 11.77 2.92
CA THR A 294 -14.21 12.43 4.05
C THR A 294 -12.69 12.60 3.86
N SER A 295 -11.96 13.03 4.90
CA SER A 295 -10.50 13.22 4.92
C SER A 295 -9.86 12.42 6.08
N ASP A 296 -8.57 12.10 5.98
CA ASP A 296 -7.85 11.35 7.03
C ASP A 296 -7.33 12.22 8.18
N ASN A 297 -7.10 13.51 7.94
CA ASN A 297 -6.78 14.53 8.93
C ASN A 297 -6.98 15.93 8.34
N GLY A 298 -6.95 16.93 9.22
CA GLY A 298 -7.08 18.33 8.83
C GLY A 298 -5.93 18.83 7.95
N ALA A 299 -6.07 20.06 7.45
CA ALA A 299 -5.14 20.63 6.47
C ALA A 299 -3.72 20.76 7.02
N ALA A 300 -2.73 20.45 6.17
CA ALA A 300 -1.30 20.60 6.46
C ALA A 300 -0.85 22.07 6.35
N LEU A 301 -1.18 22.88 7.36
CA LEU A 301 -0.90 24.34 7.37
C LEU A 301 0.59 24.69 7.28
N MET A 302 1.48 23.77 7.67
CA MET A 302 2.94 23.92 7.55
C MET A 302 3.43 23.91 6.09
N SER A 303 2.65 23.41 5.13
CA SER A 303 3.02 23.32 3.72
C SER A 303 2.99 24.67 2.99
N GLY A 304 2.49 25.72 3.66
CA GLY A 304 2.41 27.08 3.14
C GLY A 304 1.21 27.30 2.20
N PRO A 305 0.86 28.58 1.94
CA PRO A 305 -0.45 28.97 1.41
C PRO A 305 -0.76 28.50 -0.02
N LYS A 306 0.24 27.98 -0.75
CA LYS A 306 0.07 27.45 -2.11
C LYS A 306 -0.05 25.93 -2.17
N GLN A 307 0.21 25.24 -1.05
CA GLN A 307 0.21 23.77 -0.95
C GLN A 307 -0.58 23.25 0.28
N SER A 308 -1.34 24.13 0.94
CA SER A 308 -2.13 23.76 2.12
C SER A 308 -3.60 24.10 1.93
N GLY A 309 -4.47 23.28 2.52
CA GLY A 309 -5.90 23.57 2.66
C GLY A 309 -6.23 24.57 3.75
N SER A 310 -7.51 24.60 4.12
CA SER A 310 -8.13 25.46 5.11
C SER A 310 -8.94 24.63 6.09
N ASN A 311 -8.79 24.92 7.38
CA ASN A 311 -9.61 24.32 8.44
C ASN A 311 -10.83 25.19 8.80
N GLY A 312 -11.15 26.20 7.98
CA GLY A 312 -12.30 27.07 8.19
C GLY A 312 -12.20 27.84 9.52
N PRO A 313 -13.21 27.75 10.41
CA PRO A 313 -13.21 28.48 11.67
C PRO A 313 -12.35 27.82 12.78
N PHE A 314 -11.79 26.64 12.53
CA PHE A 314 -11.18 25.80 13.56
C PHE A 314 -9.69 26.14 13.78
N LEU A 315 -9.23 25.85 14.99
CA LEU A 315 -7.87 26.15 15.44
C LEU A 315 -6.87 25.10 14.92
N CYS A 316 -5.70 25.59 14.48
CA CYS A 316 -4.56 24.81 13.99
C CYS A 316 -4.92 23.87 12.83
N GLY A 317 -4.10 22.85 12.59
CA GLY A 317 -4.28 21.86 11.53
C GLY A 317 -3.63 20.52 11.86
N LYS A 318 -3.24 19.79 10.81
CA LYS A 318 -2.50 18.53 10.87
C LYS A 318 -1.44 18.55 11.96
N GLU A 319 -1.19 17.40 12.58
CA GLU A 319 -0.31 17.17 13.74
C GLU A 319 -0.89 17.56 15.12
N THR A 320 -2.00 18.28 15.20
CA THR A 320 -2.58 18.76 16.47
C THR A 320 -3.95 18.16 16.78
N THR A 321 -4.28 18.03 18.07
CA THR A 321 -5.60 17.55 18.53
C THR A 321 -6.62 18.67 18.75
N PHE A 322 -6.33 19.87 18.22
CA PHE A 322 -7.31 20.95 18.08
C PHE A 322 -8.34 20.59 17.01
N GLU A 323 -9.45 21.31 16.97
CA GLU A 323 -10.53 21.01 16.02
C GLU A 323 -10.03 21.00 14.56
N GLY A 324 -9.15 21.92 14.18
CA GLY A 324 -8.65 22.00 12.81
C GLY A 324 -7.74 20.86 12.39
N GLY A 325 -7.23 20.05 13.34
CA GLY A 325 -6.38 18.90 13.03
C GLY A 325 -7.13 17.57 12.92
N MET A 326 -8.36 17.50 13.43
CA MET A 326 -9.11 16.23 13.49
C MET A 326 -10.58 16.31 13.08
N ARG A 327 -11.13 17.50 12.81
CA ARG A 327 -12.51 17.68 12.33
C ARG A 327 -12.50 17.81 10.82
N GLU A 328 -13.24 16.94 10.16
CA GLU A 328 -13.12 16.71 8.72
C GLU A 328 -14.41 17.05 7.98
N PRO A 329 -14.34 17.43 6.68
CA PRO A 329 -15.54 17.47 5.86
C PRO A 329 -16.08 16.04 5.72
N ALA A 330 -17.40 15.87 5.77
CA ALA A 330 -18.02 14.57 5.61
C ALA A 330 -19.38 14.66 4.93
N ILE A 331 -19.57 13.83 3.90
CA ILE A 331 -20.79 13.78 3.09
C ILE A 331 -21.16 12.31 2.84
N ALA A 332 -22.39 11.93 3.18
CA ALA A 332 -22.96 10.63 2.83
C ALA A 332 -23.97 10.78 1.69
N TRP A 333 -23.90 9.90 0.69
CA TRP A 333 -24.76 9.93 -0.49
C TRP A 333 -25.28 8.53 -0.78
N TRP A 334 -26.61 8.39 -0.88
CA TRP A 334 -27.28 7.17 -1.29
C TRP A 334 -28.72 7.46 -1.73
N PRO A 335 -28.95 7.70 -3.03
CA PRO A 335 -30.26 8.07 -3.56
C PRO A 335 -31.34 7.04 -3.23
N GLY A 336 -32.48 7.52 -2.73
CA GLY A 336 -33.61 6.67 -2.33
C GLY A 336 -33.52 6.08 -0.92
N HIS A 337 -32.39 6.23 -0.24
CA HIS A 337 -32.17 5.77 1.14
C HIS A 337 -31.86 6.91 2.10
N ILE A 338 -30.93 7.80 1.73
CA ILE A 338 -30.59 8.98 2.53
C ILE A 338 -31.44 10.17 2.06
N PRO A 339 -32.12 10.90 2.95
CA PRO A 339 -32.85 12.11 2.58
C PRO A 339 -31.92 13.18 2.02
N ALA A 340 -32.19 13.61 0.79
CA ALA A 340 -31.36 14.60 0.08
C ALA A 340 -31.38 15.98 0.74
N GLY A 341 -30.24 16.67 0.74
CA GLY A 341 -30.10 18.05 1.20
C GLY A 341 -30.24 18.19 2.71
N THR A 342 -29.91 17.15 3.47
CA THR A 342 -30.02 17.15 4.93
C THR A 342 -28.68 17.38 5.61
N VAL A 343 -28.75 17.83 6.87
CA VAL A 343 -27.58 18.03 7.73
C VAL A 343 -27.80 17.23 9.01
N SER A 344 -26.79 16.45 9.41
CA SER A 344 -26.80 15.74 10.68
C SER A 344 -25.69 16.27 11.59
N TYR A 345 -26.07 16.69 12.79
CA TYR A 345 -25.13 17.11 13.84
C TYR A 345 -24.63 15.94 14.69
N GLN A 346 -24.91 14.70 14.26
CA GLN A 346 -24.38 13.50 14.90
C GLN A 346 -22.86 13.64 15.01
N LEU A 347 -22.32 13.47 16.21
CA LEU A 347 -20.89 13.34 16.39
C LEU A 347 -20.46 12.08 15.64
N GLY A 348 -19.81 12.25 14.50
CA GLY A 348 -19.35 11.17 13.64
C GLY A 348 -17.85 10.93 13.78
N SER A 349 -17.39 9.73 13.48
CA SER A 349 -15.99 9.35 13.46
C SER A 349 -15.67 8.54 12.21
N VAL A 350 -14.46 8.70 11.68
CA VAL A 350 -13.95 7.86 10.59
C VAL A 350 -14.01 6.36 10.92
N MET A 351 -13.92 6.00 12.21
CA MET A 351 -14.05 4.62 12.69
C MET A 351 -15.46 4.06 12.48
N ASP A 352 -16.49 4.91 12.44
CA ASP A 352 -17.87 4.49 12.24
C ASP A 352 -18.10 3.91 10.84
N LEU A 353 -17.28 4.31 9.87
CA LEU A 353 -17.37 3.79 8.51
C LEU A 353 -17.10 2.30 8.45
N PHE A 354 -16.30 1.76 9.39
CA PHE A 354 -16.14 0.32 9.57
C PHE A 354 -17.48 -0.33 9.94
N THR A 355 -18.05 0.05 11.08
CA THR A 355 -19.24 -0.58 11.65
C THR A 355 -20.47 -0.36 10.77
N THR A 356 -20.65 0.86 10.25
CA THR A 356 -21.74 1.21 9.34
C THR A 356 -21.66 0.38 8.06
N SER A 357 -20.49 0.22 7.45
CA SER A 357 -20.32 -0.62 6.25
C SER A 357 -20.67 -2.08 6.51
N LEU A 358 -20.33 -2.61 7.68
CA LEU A 358 -20.73 -3.96 8.08
C LEU A 358 -22.25 -4.08 8.24
N THR A 359 -22.89 -3.13 8.93
CA THR A 359 -24.36 -3.10 9.06
C THR A 359 -25.03 -3.09 7.68
N LEU A 360 -24.57 -2.23 6.76
CA LEU A 360 -25.12 -2.15 5.40
C LEU A 360 -24.98 -3.46 4.62
N ALA A 361 -23.89 -4.19 4.83
CA ALA A 361 -23.68 -5.52 4.25
C ALA A 361 -24.49 -6.64 4.95
N GLY A 362 -25.17 -6.33 6.06
CA GLY A 362 -25.86 -7.32 6.90
C GLY A 362 -24.90 -8.19 7.72
N LEU A 363 -23.75 -7.64 8.11
CA LEU A 363 -22.69 -8.30 8.88
C LEU A 363 -22.56 -7.66 10.26
N ALA A 364 -22.17 -8.46 11.25
CA ALA A 364 -21.86 -7.97 12.60
C ALA A 364 -20.37 -7.61 12.73
N ALA A 365 -20.09 -6.60 13.55
CA ALA A 365 -18.72 -6.27 13.96
C ALA A 365 -18.11 -7.40 14.82
N PRO A 366 -16.77 -7.54 14.86
CA PRO A 366 -16.11 -8.53 15.71
C PRO A 366 -16.48 -8.36 17.19
N PHE A 367 -16.82 -9.47 17.87
CA PHE A 367 -17.23 -9.48 19.28
C PHE A 367 -16.08 -9.83 20.25
N ASP A 368 -14.93 -10.28 19.73
CA ASP A 368 -13.75 -10.70 20.49
C ASP A 368 -12.88 -9.52 20.94
N ARG A 369 -13.21 -8.31 20.53
CA ARG A 369 -12.44 -7.08 20.77
C ARG A 369 -13.36 -5.87 20.88
N VAL A 370 -12.85 -4.82 21.51
CA VAL A 370 -13.52 -3.51 21.55
C VAL A 370 -13.51 -2.90 20.14
N ILE A 371 -14.68 -2.47 19.66
CA ILE A 371 -14.85 -1.69 18.43
C ILE A 371 -15.29 -0.30 18.87
N ASP A 372 -14.56 0.74 18.48
CA ASP A 372 -14.84 2.12 18.86
C ASP A 372 -15.82 2.79 17.88
N GLY A 373 -15.86 2.32 16.63
CA GLY A 373 -16.80 2.80 15.61
C GLY A 373 -18.25 2.37 15.86
N LEU A 374 -19.19 3.30 15.74
CA LEU A 374 -20.62 3.03 15.89
C LEU A 374 -21.31 2.85 14.53
N ASP A 375 -22.49 2.26 14.56
CA ASP A 375 -23.39 2.19 13.42
C ASP A 375 -24.11 3.54 13.21
N LEU A 376 -23.86 4.18 12.07
CA LEU A 376 -24.50 5.44 11.70
C LEU A 376 -25.80 5.27 10.91
N THR A 377 -26.25 4.05 10.60
CA THR A 377 -27.51 3.85 9.85
C THR A 377 -28.73 4.52 10.50
N PRO A 378 -28.90 4.61 11.84
CA PRO A 378 -30.00 5.37 12.43
C PRO A 378 -29.89 6.89 12.16
N SER A 379 -28.67 7.42 12.12
CA SER A 379 -28.40 8.82 11.76
C SER A 379 -28.64 9.06 10.27
N LEU A 380 -28.16 8.16 9.40
CA LEU A 380 -28.27 8.29 7.95
C LEU A 380 -29.72 8.21 7.44
N PHE A 381 -30.55 7.32 8.00
CA PHE A 381 -31.90 7.07 7.50
C PHE A 381 -32.98 7.84 8.25
N ASN A 382 -32.81 8.05 9.55
CA ASN A 382 -33.83 8.64 10.42
C ASN A 382 -33.38 9.96 11.06
N ASN A 383 -32.17 10.45 10.74
CA ASN A 383 -31.53 11.60 11.40
C ASN A 383 -31.51 11.46 12.94
N SER A 384 -31.40 10.22 13.43
CA SER A 384 -31.34 9.93 14.86
C SER A 384 -29.98 10.27 15.44
N MET A 385 -29.98 10.80 16.66
CA MET A 385 -28.77 11.23 17.37
C MET A 385 -28.44 10.25 18.49
N THR A 386 -27.19 9.80 18.52
CA THR A 386 -26.61 8.98 19.57
C THR A 386 -25.61 9.80 20.36
N ASP A 387 -25.82 9.91 21.67
CA ASP A 387 -24.86 10.54 22.57
C ASP A 387 -23.63 9.65 22.69
N ARG A 388 -22.47 10.18 22.29
CA ARG A 388 -21.19 9.46 22.27
C ARG A 388 -20.03 10.41 22.58
N PRO A 389 -18.90 9.87 23.04
CA PRO A 389 -17.66 10.63 23.12
C PRO A 389 -16.86 10.59 21.81
N ILE A 390 -16.03 11.61 21.60
CA ILE A 390 -14.90 11.57 20.64
C ILE A 390 -13.61 11.73 21.44
N PHE A 391 -12.71 10.75 21.33
CA PHE A 391 -11.41 10.77 21.99
C PHE A 391 -10.32 11.22 21.02
N TYR A 392 -9.53 12.22 21.43
CA TYR A 392 -8.47 12.81 20.61
C TYR A 392 -7.13 12.31 21.13
N TYR A 393 -6.50 11.41 20.38
CA TYR A 393 -5.20 10.86 20.71
C TYR A 393 -4.09 11.51 19.91
N ARG A 394 -2.95 11.73 20.57
CA ARG A 394 -1.67 12.04 19.94
C ARG A 394 -0.66 11.00 20.43
N GLY A 395 -0.16 10.14 19.56
CA GLY A 395 0.67 9.00 19.97
C GLY A 395 0.00 8.15 21.05
N ASN A 396 0.71 7.92 22.15
CA ASN A 396 0.22 7.17 23.31
C ASN A 396 -0.65 7.98 24.30
N GLN A 397 -0.91 9.26 24.04
CA GLN A 397 -1.57 10.16 24.98
C GLN A 397 -2.98 10.55 24.51
N MET A 398 -3.97 10.41 25.39
CA MET A 398 -5.29 10.99 25.21
C MET A 398 -5.21 12.47 25.55
N MET A 399 -5.25 13.34 24.53
CA MET A 399 -5.05 14.78 24.67
C MET A 399 -6.35 15.49 25.05
N ALA A 400 -7.46 15.11 24.43
CA ALA A 400 -8.76 15.72 24.67
C ALA A 400 -9.91 14.73 24.51
N VAL A 401 -11.07 15.07 25.06
CA VAL A 401 -12.34 14.34 24.86
C VAL A 401 -13.46 15.33 24.58
N ARG A 402 -14.27 15.05 23.56
CA ARG A 402 -15.51 15.78 23.27
C ARG A 402 -16.72 14.96 23.71
N VAL A 403 -17.66 15.60 24.40
CA VAL A 403 -18.95 15.05 24.80
C VAL A 403 -20.03 16.10 24.55
N GLY A 404 -20.95 15.82 23.63
CA GLY A 404 -21.92 16.81 23.16
C GLY A 404 -21.22 18.06 22.59
N PRO A 405 -21.59 19.29 23.01
CA PRO A 405 -20.94 20.50 22.53
C PRO A 405 -19.64 20.85 23.27
N TYR A 406 -19.23 20.08 24.29
CA TYR A 406 -18.08 20.41 25.13
C TYR A 406 -16.87 19.56 24.77
N LYS A 407 -15.69 20.19 24.74
CA LYS A 407 -14.39 19.53 24.58
C LYS A 407 -13.50 19.87 25.75
N ALA A 408 -12.93 18.86 26.40
CA ALA A 408 -12.00 18.99 27.52
C ALA A 408 -10.60 18.60 27.07
N HIS A 409 -9.63 19.52 27.14
CA HIS A 409 -8.23 19.26 26.87
C HIS A 409 -7.52 18.90 28.19
N TYR A 410 -7.06 17.65 28.28
CA TYR A 410 -6.22 17.16 29.36
C TYR A 410 -4.74 17.45 29.10
N TRP A 411 -4.37 17.61 27.83
CA TRP A 411 -3.04 17.99 27.40
C TRP A 411 -3.16 18.95 26.21
N THR A 412 -2.28 19.95 26.14
CA THR A 412 -2.17 20.83 24.98
C THR A 412 -0.74 20.87 24.47
N TRP A 413 -0.61 20.80 23.14
CA TRP A 413 0.69 20.91 22.48
C TRP A 413 0.52 21.16 20.98
N SER A 414 1.18 22.20 20.44
CA SER A 414 1.37 22.36 19.00
C SER A 414 2.61 21.56 18.56
N ASN A 415 3.79 22.16 18.66
CA ASN A 415 5.09 21.60 18.36
C ASN A 415 6.16 22.14 19.32
N SER A 416 7.36 21.55 19.32
CA SER A 416 8.43 22.03 20.20
C SER A 416 8.93 23.43 19.80
N TRP A 417 9.48 24.18 20.76
CA TRP A 417 10.21 25.43 20.47
C TRP A 417 11.33 25.24 19.45
N GLU A 418 11.99 24.09 19.45
CA GLU A 418 13.04 23.77 18.48
C GLU A 418 12.49 23.71 17.05
N GLU A 419 11.36 23.02 16.83
CA GLU A 419 10.69 22.95 15.53
C GLU A 419 10.12 24.30 15.11
N PHE A 420 9.50 25.02 16.05
CA PHE A 420 8.97 26.36 15.79
C PHE A 420 10.04 27.35 15.34
N ASN A 421 11.18 27.36 16.03
CA ASN A 421 12.33 28.21 15.68
C ASN A 421 12.98 27.83 14.34
N LYS A 422 12.75 26.60 13.84
CA LYS A 422 13.14 26.17 12.48
C LYS A 422 12.12 26.57 11.41
N GLY A 423 11.03 27.26 11.77
CA GLY A 423 9.99 27.73 10.86
C GLY A 423 8.82 26.76 10.69
N ILE A 424 8.77 25.65 11.44
CA ILE A 424 7.64 24.73 11.40
C ILE A 424 6.52 25.31 12.28
N ASN A 425 5.37 25.63 11.69
CA ASN A 425 4.24 26.17 12.44
C ASN A 425 2.95 25.45 12.05
N PHE A 426 2.32 24.77 13.03
CA PHE A 426 1.06 24.05 12.84
C PHE A 426 -0.19 24.94 12.99
N CYS A 427 -0.01 26.19 13.44
CA CYS A 427 -1.07 27.15 13.72
C CYS A 427 -0.70 28.56 13.18
N PRO A 428 -0.37 28.71 11.88
CA PRO A 428 0.09 29.99 11.33
C PRO A 428 -0.94 31.10 11.52
N GLY A 429 -0.52 32.22 12.11
CA GLY A 429 -1.39 33.37 12.39
C GLY A 429 -2.38 33.16 13.53
N GLN A 430 -2.25 32.08 14.31
CA GLN A 430 -3.14 31.73 15.40
C GLN A 430 -2.34 31.51 16.69
N GLU A 431 -2.57 32.39 17.67
CA GLU A 431 -2.02 32.25 19.02
C GLU A 431 -3.15 32.44 20.03
N VAL A 432 -3.43 31.41 20.82
CA VAL A 432 -4.41 31.42 21.90
C VAL A 432 -3.67 31.20 23.21
N THR A 433 -3.57 32.26 24.02
CA THR A 433 -2.82 32.26 25.28
C THR A 433 -3.24 31.12 26.20
N GLY A 434 -2.27 30.28 26.59
CA GLY A 434 -2.50 29.14 27.49
C GLY A 434 -3.12 27.91 26.82
N VAL A 435 -3.50 27.99 25.54
CA VAL A 435 -4.07 26.87 24.77
C VAL A 435 -3.07 26.37 23.73
N THR A 436 -2.62 27.24 22.82
CA THR A 436 -1.60 26.88 21.81
C THR A 436 -0.21 27.04 22.40
N THR A 437 0.39 25.93 22.87
CA THR A 437 1.67 25.95 23.59
C THR A 437 2.75 25.15 22.88
N HIS A 438 3.98 25.70 22.84
CA HIS A 438 5.16 25.02 22.28
C HIS A 438 5.88 24.08 23.26
N THR A 439 5.41 24.07 24.49
CA THR A 439 5.73 23.05 25.50
C THR A 439 4.49 22.19 25.67
N GLN A 440 4.67 20.88 25.79
CA GLN A 440 3.59 19.98 26.15
C GLN A 440 3.11 20.34 27.56
N GLN A 441 1.89 20.87 27.67
CA GLN A 441 1.28 21.28 28.94
C GLN A 441 0.31 20.21 29.42
N GLU A 442 0.36 19.92 30.72
CA GLU A 442 -0.54 19.02 31.40
C GLU A 442 -1.66 19.80 32.08
N HIS A 443 -2.90 19.39 31.84
CA HIS A 443 -4.12 19.95 32.42
C HIS A 443 -4.97 18.85 33.07
N THR A 444 -4.37 17.73 33.48
CA THR A 444 -5.11 16.55 33.96
C THR A 444 -5.98 16.82 35.17
N MET A 445 -5.49 17.62 36.12
CA MET A 445 -6.21 18.03 37.32
C MET A 445 -7.28 19.09 37.06
N GLN A 446 -7.12 19.89 36.00
CA GLN A 446 -7.99 21.02 35.67
C GLN A 446 -8.04 21.21 34.14
N PRO A 447 -8.80 20.35 33.41
CA PRO A 447 -8.82 20.35 31.96
C PRO A 447 -9.32 21.68 31.40
N LEU A 448 -8.78 22.12 30.26
CA LEU A 448 -9.33 23.27 29.55
C LEU A 448 -10.63 22.85 28.87
N ILE A 449 -11.78 23.30 29.39
CA ILE A 449 -13.10 22.96 28.83
C ILE A 449 -13.57 24.10 27.92
N ILE A 450 -13.98 23.73 26.70
CA ILE A 450 -14.40 24.65 25.64
C ILE A 450 -15.79 24.22 25.15
N HIS A 451 -16.68 25.18 24.90
CA HIS A 451 -17.99 24.92 24.29
C HIS A 451 -17.93 25.19 22.77
N LEU A 452 -17.76 24.14 21.97
CA LEU A 452 -17.53 24.21 20.53
C LEU A 452 -18.66 24.86 19.72
N GLY A 453 -19.91 24.82 20.21
CA GLY A 453 -21.02 25.52 19.55
C GLY A 453 -20.97 27.06 19.68
N ARG A 454 -20.31 27.59 20.72
CA ARG A 454 -20.16 29.03 20.98
C ARG A 454 -18.77 29.53 20.59
N ASP A 455 -17.79 28.64 20.69
CA ASP A 455 -16.38 28.91 20.43
C ASP A 455 -15.76 27.75 19.63
N PRO A 456 -16.09 27.63 18.33
CA PRO A 456 -15.50 26.61 17.47
C PRO A 456 -13.98 26.78 17.28
N GLY A 457 -13.47 28.01 17.46
CA GLY A 457 -12.05 28.33 17.32
C GLY A 457 -11.21 28.04 18.57
N GLU A 458 -11.78 27.42 19.60
CA GLU A 458 -11.08 27.01 20.83
C GLU A 458 -10.32 28.17 21.52
N LYS A 459 -10.88 29.37 21.51
CA LYS A 459 -10.23 30.61 21.98
C LYS A 459 -10.48 30.93 23.45
N TYR A 460 -11.60 30.49 24.01
CA TYR A 460 -12.11 30.94 25.30
C TYR A 460 -12.47 29.75 26.21
N PRO A 461 -11.49 29.23 26.98
CA PRO A 461 -11.75 28.22 28.01
C PRO A 461 -12.79 28.72 29.04
N ILE A 462 -13.71 27.84 29.41
CA ILE A 462 -14.75 28.14 30.40
C ILE A 462 -14.10 28.29 31.79
N SER A 463 -14.51 29.33 32.53
CA SER A 463 -14.02 29.57 33.89
C SER A 463 -14.31 28.37 34.81
N VAL A 464 -13.28 27.93 35.52
CA VAL A 464 -13.35 26.79 36.45
C VAL A 464 -14.24 27.03 37.67
N LEU A 465 -14.52 28.31 37.96
CA LEU A 465 -15.43 28.73 39.03
C LEU A 465 -16.89 28.65 38.60
N SER A 466 -17.17 28.44 37.30
CA SER A 466 -18.53 28.37 36.80
C SER A 466 -19.20 27.03 37.10
N LYS A 467 -20.52 27.07 37.31
CA LYS A 467 -21.34 25.86 37.47
C LYS A 467 -21.34 25.00 36.19
N GLU A 468 -21.23 25.64 35.03
CA GLU A 468 -21.13 24.98 33.73
C GLU A 468 -19.89 24.08 33.68
N TYR A 469 -18.72 24.63 34.02
CA TYR A 469 -17.46 23.86 34.07
C TYR A 469 -17.57 22.64 34.99
N GLN A 470 -18.05 22.83 36.22
CA GLN A 470 -18.16 21.75 37.21
C GLN A 470 -19.11 20.63 36.75
N THR A 471 -20.23 21.00 36.11
CA THR A 471 -21.22 20.06 35.58
C THR A 471 -20.63 19.24 34.43
N VAL A 472 -19.95 19.91 33.50
CA VAL A 472 -19.33 19.26 32.34
C VAL A 472 -18.17 18.38 32.77
N LEU A 473 -17.30 18.86 33.65
CA LEU A 473 -16.17 18.10 34.18
C LEU A 473 -16.64 16.78 34.80
N SER A 474 -17.68 16.82 35.63
CA SER A 474 -18.24 15.61 36.26
C SER A 474 -18.69 14.57 35.23
N ARG A 475 -19.32 15.01 34.13
CA ARG A 475 -19.77 14.11 33.05
C ARG A 475 -18.60 13.55 32.24
N VAL A 476 -17.64 14.41 31.86
CA VAL A 476 -16.49 14.00 31.04
C VAL A 476 -15.57 13.06 31.82
N THR A 477 -15.35 13.31 33.12
CA THR A 477 -14.52 12.44 33.97
C THR A 477 -15.03 11.01 34.01
N LEU A 478 -16.35 10.79 34.17
CA LEU A 478 -16.93 9.43 34.17
C LEU A 478 -16.66 8.69 32.85
N ILE A 479 -16.81 9.38 31.72
CA ILE A 479 -16.57 8.82 30.38
C ILE A 479 -15.08 8.50 30.19
N VAL A 480 -14.20 9.37 30.66
CA VAL A 480 -12.75 9.17 30.59
C VAL A 480 -12.32 7.99 31.44
N GLU A 481 -12.83 7.87 32.66
CA GLU A 481 -12.56 6.75 33.57
C GLU A 481 -13.04 5.42 32.97
N GLU A 482 -14.23 5.39 32.37
CA GLU A 482 -14.78 4.20 31.70
C GLU A 482 -13.91 3.79 30.50
N HIS A 483 -13.52 4.74 29.66
CA HIS A 483 -12.65 4.50 28.52
C HIS A 483 -11.28 3.97 28.97
N GLN A 484 -10.65 4.61 29.96
CA GLN A 484 -9.35 4.18 30.48
C GLN A 484 -9.42 2.79 31.12
N LYS A 485 -10.51 2.46 31.82
CA LYS A 485 -10.71 1.14 32.44
C LYS A 485 -10.83 0.02 31.41
N THR A 486 -11.42 0.29 30.25
CA THR A 486 -11.61 -0.68 29.16
C THR A 486 -10.47 -0.64 28.12
N LEU A 487 -9.54 0.31 28.26
CA LEU A 487 -8.43 0.47 27.33
C LEU A 487 -7.31 -0.51 27.63
N VAL A 488 -7.18 -1.51 26.76
CA VAL A 488 -5.98 -2.33 26.62
C VAL A 488 -5.22 -1.85 25.38
N PRO A 489 -4.08 -1.15 25.53
CA PRO A 489 -3.30 -0.69 24.39
C PRO A 489 -2.75 -1.86 23.57
N GLY A 490 -2.82 -1.75 22.25
CA GLY A 490 -2.16 -2.67 21.32
C GLY A 490 -0.64 -2.49 21.35
N GLN A 491 0.12 -3.46 20.84
CA GLN A 491 1.57 -3.32 20.74
C GLN A 491 1.93 -2.21 19.73
N PRO A 492 2.74 -1.20 20.12
CA PRO A 492 3.08 -0.08 19.23
C PRO A 492 3.92 -0.55 18.04
N GLN A 493 3.37 -0.38 16.83
CA GLN A 493 4.01 -0.80 15.57
C GLN A 493 5.00 0.25 15.04
N LEU A 494 4.96 1.47 15.58
CA LEU A 494 5.67 2.64 15.02
C LEU A 494 6.92 3.04 15.82
N ASN A 495 7.48 2.12 16.62
CA ASN A 495 8.68 2.40 17.42
C ASN A 495 9.99 2.17 16.67
N MET A 496 10.00 1.26 15.69
CA MET A 496 11.23 0.74 15.09
C MET A 496 11.34 1.14 13.61
N CYS A 497 12.46 1.77 13.27
CA CYS A 497 12.88 2.03 11.90
C CYS A 497 14.18 1.28 11.59
N ASP A 498 14.29 0.75 10.38
CA ASP A 498 15.49 0.07 9.87
C ASP A 498 15.74 0.51 8.42
N LEU A 499 16.92 1.04 8.13
CA LEU A 499 17.28 1.44 6.76
C LEU A 499 17.29 0.23 5.81
N ALA A 500 17.54 -0.98 6.31
CA ALA A 500 17.59 -2.19 5.51
C ALA A 500 16.21 -2.60 4.96
N VAL A 501 15.10 -2.20 5.60
CA VAL A 501 13.76 -2.50 5.06
C VAL A 501 13.45 -1.66 3.82
N MET A 502 13.99 -0.44 3.72
CA MET A 502 13.97 0.36 2.48
C MET A 502 14.80 -0.30 1.38
N LEU A 503 15.99 -0.81 1.72
CA LEU A 503 16.91 -1.40 0.75
C LEU A 503 16.45 -2.79 0.25
N ARG A 504 15.38 -3.37 0.78
CA ARG A 504 14.80 -4.59 0.18
C ARG A 504 14.11 -4.31 -1.15
N TYR A 505 13.61 -3.10 -1.39
CA TYR A 505 13.28 -2.63 -2.75
C TYR A 505 14.50 -2.83 -3.65
N VAL A 506 15.66 -2.42 -3.13
CA VAL A 506 16.96 -2.40 -3.80
C VAL A 506 17.57 -3.80 -3.99
N SER A 507 17.29 -4.80 -3.16
CA SER A 507 17.88 -6.16 -3.32
C SER A 507 17.30 -6.95 -4.50
N THR A 508 16.00 -6.80 -4.77
CA THR A 508 15.37 -7.24 -6.02
C THR A 508 15.88 -6.44 -7.23
N LEU A 509 16.31 -5.19 -7.05
CA LEU A 509 16.83 -4.29 -8.09
C LEU A 509 18.34 -4.47 -8.39
N PHE A 510 19.20 -4.67 -7.38
CA PHE A 510 20.66 -4.69 -7.53
C PHE A 510 21.19 -5.98 -8.14
N GLY A 511 20.50 -7.11 -7.91
CA GLY A 511 20.79 -8.36 -8.62
C GLY A 511 20.72 -8.17 -10.15
N ALA A 512 19.82 -7.31 -10.63
CA ALA A 512 19.68 -7.02 -12.04
C ALA A 512 20.57 -5.85 -12.53
N HIS A 513 20.88 -4.86 -11.68
CA HIS A 513 21.63 -3.65 -12.08
C HIS A 513 23.11 -3.93 -12.40
N TRP A 514 23.75 -4.86 -11.67
CA TRP A 514 25.14 -5.24 -11.94
C TRP A 514 25.27 -6.08 -13.22
N LEU A 515 24.27 -6.93 -13.53
CA LEU A 515 24.22 -7.69 -14.78
C LEU A 515 24.04 -6.82 -16.03
N ILE A 516 23.16 -5.82 -15.98
CA ILE A 516 22.82 -5.04 -17.19
C ILE A 516 23.97 -4.10 -17.60
N ARG A 517 24.73 -3.56 -16.63
CA ARG A 517 25.94 -2.79 -16.91
C ARG A 517 27.08 -3.65 -17.47
N THR A 518 27.19 -4.92 -17.08
CA THR A 518 28.18 -5.83 -17.70
C THR A 518 27.79 -6.21 -19.13
N PHE A 519 26.50 -6.32 -19.46
CA PHE A 519 26.04 -6.59 -20.83
C PHE A 519 26.25 -5.43 -21.81
N SER A 520 26.14 -4.16 -21.39
CA SER A 520 26.31 -3.00 -22.27
C SER A 520 27.75 -2.52 -22.41
N SER A 521 28.62 -2.83 -21.45
CA SER A 521 30.04 -2.43 -21.46
C SER A 521 30.99 -3.47 -22.06
N PHE A 522 30.46 -4.61 -22.55
CA PHE A 522 31.15 -5.48 -23.50
C PHE A 522 31.15 -4.83 -24.91
N SER A 523 31.77 -3.64 -25.00
CA SER A 523 32.18 -3.06 -26.27
C SER A 523 33.33 -3.91 -26.85
N LEU A 524 33.25 -4.17 -28.15
CA LEU A 524 34.26 -4.82 -29.01
C LEU A 524 35.71 -4.34 -28.79
N ALA A 525 35.93 -3.23 -28.09
CA ALA A 525 37.24 -2.66 -27.82
C ALA A 525 38.18 -3.55 -26.97
N LYS A 526 37.68 -4.42 -26.09
CA LYS A 526 38.54 -5.27 -25.23
C LYS A 526 38.93 -6.63 -25.85
N VAL A 527 38.12 -7.18 -26.77
CA VAL A 527 38.48 -8.42 -27.49
C VAL A 527 39.56 -8.16 -28.55
N LYS A 528 39.61 -6.95 -29.13
CA LYS A 528 40.69 -6.53 -30.05
C LYS A 528 42.10 -6.51 -29.44
N ARG A 529 42.24 -6.44 -28.10
CA ARG A 529 43.57 -6.37 -27.45
C ARG A 529 44.26 -7.73 -27.26
N ARG A 530 43.61 -8.84 -27.61
CA ARG A 530 44.20 -10.20 -27.53
C ARG A 530 44.12 -11.00 -28.82
N ALA A 531 43.66 -10.41 -29.92
CA ALA A 531 43.70 -11.06 -31.22
C ALA A 531 45.12 -10.97 -31.81
N VAL A 532 45.65 -12.10 -32.25
CA VAL A 532 46.88 -12.20 -33.05
C VAL A 532 46.79 -11.23 -34.25
N PRO A 533 47.85 -10.47 -34.58
CA PRO A 533 47.80 -9.57 -35.73
C PRO A 533 47.52 -10.35 -37.02
N GLY A 534 46.39 -10.10 -37.68
CA GLY A 534 46.15 -10.56 -39.06
C GLY A 534 44.90 -11.40 -39.35
N ARG A 535 44.03 -11.72 -38.38
CA ARG A 535 42.75 -12.41 -38.67
C ARG A 535 41.52 -11.54 -38.39
N ARG A 536 40.63 -11.42 -39.38
CA ARG A 536 39.32 -10.77 -39.26
C ARG A 536 38.33 -11.78 -38.67
N ILE A 537 37.66 -11.40 -37.59
CA ILE A 537 36.54 -12.14 -37.00
C ILE A 537 35.27 -11.77 -37.80
N ASN A 538 34.64 -12.74 -38.44
CA ASN A 538 33.35 -12.54 -39.12
C ASN A 538 32.22 -12.82 -38.13
N ALA A 539 31.53 -11.77 -37.66
CA ALA A 539 30.39 -11.92 -36.76
C ALA A 539 29.12 -12.28 -37.54
N VAL A 540 28.47 -13.39 -37.20
CA VAL A 540 27.08 -13.66 -37.59
C VAL A 540 26.18 -12.89 -36.63
N SER A 541 25.49 -11.85 -37.11
CA SER A 541 24.59 -11.06 -36.27
C SER A 541 23.23 -11.74 -36.11
N MET A 542 22.88 -12.18 -34.90
CA MET A 542 21.47 -12.26 -34.49
C MET A 542 20.96 -10.86 -34.18
N ALA A 543 20.65 -10.11 -35.23
CA ALA A 543 20.08 -8.77 -35.16
C ALA A 543 18.56 -8.84 -35.39
N CYS A 544 17.79 -9.20 -34.35
CA CYS A 544 16.39 -8.83 -34.11
C CYS A 544 15.75 -9.74 -33.04
N SER A 545 16.17 -9.62 -31.78
CA SER A 545 15.38 -10.17 -30.67
C SER A 545 15.57 -9.29 -29.43
N SER A 546 14.49 -9.10 -28.67
CA SER A 546 14.50 -8.34 -27.42
C SER A 546 15.42 -9.02 -26.38
N ARG A 547 15.80 -8.29 -25.33
CA ARG A 547 16.66 -8.83 -24.26
C ARG A 547 15.98 -9.97 -23.48
N ALA A 548 14.65 -9.98 -23.42
CA ALA A 548 13.87 -11.07 -22.81
C ALA A 548 13.95 -12.35 -23.66
N ASP A 549 13.84 -12.21 -24.98
CA ASP A 549 13.87 -13.32 -25.94
C ASP A 549 15.16 -14.16 -25.85
N LYS A 550 16.30 -13.53 -25.53
CA LYS A 550 17.59 -14.23 -25.40
C LYS A 550 17.69 -15.08 -24.14
N MET A 551 17.11 -14.62 -23.03
CA MET A 551 17.08 -15.38 -21.78
C MET A 551 16.10 -16.55 -21.88
N ASP A 552 14.96 -16.34 -22.53
CA ASP A 552 13.98 -17.40 -22.78
C ASP A 552 14.54 -18.48 -23.70
N LEU A 553 15.36 -18.11 -24.69
CA LEU A 553 16.09 -19.07 -25.55
C LEU A 553 17.05 -19.95 -24.75
N VAL A 554 17.80 -19.37 -23.79
CA VAL A 554 18.68 -20.11 -22.88
C VAL A 554 17.88 -21.07 -22.01
N ILE A 555 16.78 -20.61 -21.43
CA ILE A 555 15.92 -21.44 -20.57
C ILE A 555 15.27 -22.57 -21.37
N GLN A 556 14.76 -22.30 -22.57
CA GLN A 556 14.22 -23.33 -23.46
C GLN A 556 15.27 -24.37 -23.83
N LYS A 557 16.51 -23.95 -24.11
CA LYS A 557 17.60 -24.87 -24.42
C LYS A 557 17.98 -25.73 -23.22
N ILE A 558 18.04 -25.15 -22.02
CA ILE A 558 18.31 -25.91 -20.79
C ILE A 558 17.25 -26.98 -20.55
N ARG A 559 15.97 -26.63 -20.77
CA ARG A 559 14.85 -27.59 -20.69
C ARG A 559 14.85 -28.64 -21.80
N SER A 560 15.65 -28.48 -22.86
CA SER A 560 15.78 -29.44 -23.96
C SER A 560 16.85 -30.51 -23.73
N PHE A 561 17.67 -30.40 -22.68
CA PHE A 561 18.60 -31.47 -22.33
C PHE A 561 17.83 -32.73 -21.90
N PRO A 562 18.27 -33.94 -22.32
CA PRO A 562 17.65 -35.19 -21.89
C PRO A 562 17.55 -35.25 -20.36
N ASP A 563 16.39 -35.70 -19.86
CA ASP A 563 16.06 -35.85 -18.44
C ASP A 563 15.86 -34.56 -17.62
N PHE A 564 15.96 -33.34 -18.19
CA PHE A 564 15.73 -32.10 -17.45
C PHE A 564 14.21 -31.87 -17.16
N PRO A 565 13.80 -31.48 -15.94
CA PRO A 565 12.37 -31.34 -15.59
C PRO A 565 11.67 -30.19 -16.36
N SER A 566 10.49 -30.48 -16.90
CA SER A 566 9.72 -29.56 -17.77
C SER A 566 8.83 -28.55 -17.03
N LYS A 567 8.66 -28.69 -15.71
CA LYS A 567 7.90 -27.78 -14.83
C LYS A 567 8.74 -27.35 -13.63
N GLY A 568 8.63 -26.07 -13.24
CA GLY A 568 9.38 -25.49 -12.13
C GLY A 568 9.07 -26.19 -10.80
N ILE A 569 10.12 -26.57 -10.07
CA ILE A 569 10.00 -27.21 -8.76
C ILE A 569 9.89 -26.10 -7.72
N LEU A 570 8.69 -25.91 -7.16
CA LEU A 570 8.47 -25.15 -5.94
C LEU A 570 9.08 -25.92 -4.77
N PHE A 571 9.80 -25.22 -3.88
CA PHE A 571 10.41 -25.79 -2.68
C PHE A 571 9.37 -26.50 -1.81
N SER A 572 9.27 -27.81 -1.96
CA SER A 572 8.65 -28.72 -1.02
C SER A 572 9.71 -29.67 -0.50
N CYS A 573 9.92 -29.60 0.81
CA CYS A 573 10.76 -30.46 1.60
C CYS A 573 10.34 -31.93 1.40
N CYS A 574 10.99 -32.66 0.48
CA CYS A 574 11.19 -34.13 0.48
C CYS A 574 11.67 -34.73 -0.87
N ILE A 575 11.85 -33.96 -1.95
CA ILE A 575 12.43 -34.48 -3.21
C ILE A 575 13.92 -34.13 -3.26
N ARG A 576 14.80 -35.10 -2.94
CA ARG A 576 16.25 -34.99 -3.15
C ARG A 576 16.52 -34.55 -4.59
N MET A 577 17.13 -33.38 -4.75
CA MET A 577 17.36 -32.73 -6.04
C MET A 577 18.32 -33.54 -6.92
N CYS A 578 17.80 -34.23 -7.93
CA CYS A 578 18.61 -34.98 -8.90
C CYS A 578 19.45 -34.10 -9.86
N PHE A 579 19.25 -32.77 -9.85
CA PHE A 579 19.86 -31.82 -10.80
C PHE A 579 20.53 -30.63 -10.10
N CYS A 580 21.74 -30.28 -10.56
CA CYS A 580 22.55 -29.16 -10.08
C CYS A 580 23.18 -28.41 -11.27
N SER A 581 23.50 -27.13 -11.09
CA SER A 581 24.33 -26.36 -12.03
C SER A 581 25.70 -26.08 -11.42
N ALA A 582 26.75 -26.03 -12.24
CA ALA A 582 28.09 -25.70 -11.76
C ALA A 582 28.65 -24.47 -12.49
N GLY A 583 28.97 -23.42 -11.73
CA GLY A 583 29.51 -22.16 -12.25
C GLY A 583 31.03 -22.04 -12.08
N ILE A 584 31.73 -21.57 -13.13
CA ILE A 584 33.20 -21.48 -13.18
C ILE A 584 33.69 -20.02 -13.02
N ASP A 585 34.49 -19.77 -11.98
CA ASP A 585 35.24 -18.52 -11.67
C ASP A 585 34.46 -17.19 -11.82
N ALA A 586 35.07 -16.05 -11.50
CA ALA A 586 34.43 -14.76 -11.18
C ALA A 586 33.49 -14.13 -12.23
N ARG A 587 33.31 -14.74 -13.41
CA ARG A 587 32.35 -14.29 -14.43
C ARG A 587 31.26 -15.31 -14.76
N GLY A 588 31.57 -16.61 -14.82
CA GLY A 588 30.56 -17.67 -14.85
C GLY A 588 29.73 -17.72 -13.56
N PHE A 589 30.32 -17.30 -12.44
CA PHE A 589 29.66 -17.12 -11.14
C PHE A 589 28.47 -16.15 -11.17
N LEU A 590 28.33 -15.30 -12.18
CA LEU A 590 27.24 -14.33 -12.26
C LEU A 590 26.00 -14.92 -12.90
N PHE A 591 26.20 -15.87 -13.81
CA PHE A 591 25.15 -16.52 -14.57
C PHE A 591 24.65 -17.79 -13.88
N GLY A 592 25.56 -18.58 -13.31
CA GLY A 592 25.24 -19.83 -12.61
C GLY A 592 24.16 -19.67 -11.53
N PRO A 593 24.33 -18.80 -10.52
CA PRO A 593 23.34 -18.61 -9.46
C PRO A 593 21.98 -18.11 -9.96
N LEU A 594 21.95 -17.21 -10.95
CA LEU A 594 20.71 -16.68 -11.50
C LEU A 594 19.93 -17.73 -12.29
N LEU A 595 20.64 -18.54 -13.08
CA LEU A 595 20.07 -19.68 -13.78
C LEU A 595 19.58 -20.73 -12.79
N ALA A 596 20.38 -21.05 -11.77
CA ALA A 596 20.00 -21.96 -10.69
C ALA A 596 18.72 -21.50 -9.97
N GLN A 597 18.63 -20.21 -9.63
CA GLN A 597 17.47 -19.60 -8.99
C GLN A 597 16.23 -19.65 -9.88
N ARG A 598 16.34 -19.29 -11.17
CA ARG A 598 15.20 -19.33 -12.11
C ARG A 598 14.72 -20.75 -12.42
N LEU A 599 15.63 -21.73 -12.39
CA LEU A 599 15.32 -23.12 -12.67
C LEU A 599 14.92 -23.90 -11.42
N GLY A 600 15.13 -23.34 -10.22
CA GLY A 600 14.86 -24.01 -8.94
C GLY A 600 15.79 -25.20 -8.67
N ILE A 601 17.06 -25.12 -9.09
CA ILE A 601 18.06 -26.21 -8.94
C ILE A 601 19.23 -25.79 -8.04
N GLY A 602 20.00 -26.77 -7.55
CA GLY A 602 21.20 -26.52 -6.76
C GLY A 602 22.34 -25.85 -7.57
N LEU A 603 23.28 -25.24 -6.86
CA LEU A 603 24.47 -24.60 -7.44
C LEU A 603 25.76 -25.12 -6.77
N ALA A 604 26.66 -25.68 -7.58
CA ALA A 604 28.02 -26.00 -7.21
C ALA A 604 29.00 -24.92 -7.74
N LEU A 605 30.02 -24.61 -6.94
CA LEU A 605 31.00 -23.58 -7.27
C LEU A 605 32.35 -24.19 -7.65
N ILE A 606 32.87 -23.81 -8.82
CA ILE A 606 34.21 -24.18 -9.28
C ILE A 606 35.04 -22.91 -9.40
N ARG A 607 36.13 -22.80 -8.64
CA ARG A 607 36.95 -21.58 -8.58
C ARG A 607 38.44 -21.89 -8.72
N LYS A 608 39.26 -20.88 -8.93
CA LYS A 608 40.72 -21.04 -8.82
C LYS A 608 41.11 -21.46 -7.41
N LYS A 609 42.25 -22.16 -7.31
CA LYS A 609 42.83 -22.61 -6.05
C LYS A 609 42.84 -21.55 -4.95
N GLY A 610 42.40 -21.93 -3.76
CA GLY A 610 42.42 -21.08 -2.56
C GLY A 610 41.32 -20.01 -2.49
N LYS A 611 40.27 -20.12 -3.31
CA LYS A 611 39.12 -19.19 -3.32
C LYS A 611 37.82 -19.76 -2.75
N LEU A 612 37.82 -21.03 -2.35
CA LEU A 612 36.68 -21.69 -1.70
C LEU A 612 37.03 -21.99 -0.23
N PRO A 613 36.08 -21.82 0.70
CA PRO A 613 36.28 -22.21 2.08
C PRO A 613 36.18 -23.74 2.23
N GLY A 614 36.87 -24.31 3.24
CA GLY A 614 36.79 -25.72 3.58
C GLY A 614 37.59 -26.67 2.67
N PRO A 615 37.42 -28.00 2.81
CA PRO A 615 38.16 -28.98 2.04
C PRO A 615 37.73 -28.97 0.55
N THR A 616 38.70 -29.02 -0.36
CA THR A 616 38.48 -28.96 -1.81
C THR A 616 39.19 -30.10 -2.55
N VAL A 617 38.69 -30.42 -3.74
CA VAL A 617 39.38 -31.22 -4.75
C VAL A 617 39.84 -30.31 -5.89
N SER A 618 41.05 -30.55 -6.41
CA SER A 618 41.63 -29.74 -7.48
C SER A 618 41.95 -30.53 -8.76
N VAL A 619 41.91 -29.81 -9.89
CA VAL A 619 42.37 -30.26 -11.21
C VAL A 619 43.19 -29.16 -11.86
N ALA A 620 44.40 -29.51 -12.31
CA ALA A 620 45.26 -28.62 -13.07
C ALA A 620 44.87 -28.58 -14.55
N TYR A 621 44.99 -27.41 -15.18
CA TYR A 621 44.80 -27.21 -16.61
C TYR A 621 45.82 -26.25 -17.20
N SER A 622 46.12 -26.44 -18.47
CA SER A 622 47.10 -25.62 -19.20
C SER A 622 46.46 -24.33 -19.69
N LEU A 623 47.15 -23.22 -19.45
CA LEU A 623 46.90 -21.92 -20.07
C LEU A 623 47.86 -21.73 -21.26
N GLU A 624 47.59 -20.72 -22.08
CA GLU A 624 48.45 -20.30 -23.19
C GLU A 624 49.86 -19.93 -22.72
N TYR A 625 49.97 -19.40 -21.48
CA TYR A 625 51.23 -19.17 -20.77
C TYR A 625 51.09 -19.68 -19.32
N GLY A 626 51.42 -20.95 -19.08
CA GLY A 626 51.53 -21.55 -17.73
C GLY A 626 50.48 -22.62 -17.39
N LYS A 627 50.45 -23.03 -16.11
CA LYS A 627 49.46 -23.98 -15.56
C LYS A 627 48.63 -23.27 -14.50
N ALA A 628 47.34 -23.58 -14.44
CA ALA A 628 46.43 -23.12 -13.39
C ALA A 628 45.68 -24.31 -12.77
N GLU A 629 45.12 -24.12 -11.58
CA GLU A 629 44.31 -25.14 -10.89
C GLU A 629 42.91 -24.60 -10.61
N ALA A 630 41.90 -25.41 -10.93
CA ALA A 630 40.52 -25.22 -10.53
C ALA A 630 40.20 -26.14 -9.34
N GLU A 631 39.35 -25.67 -8.44
CA GLU A 631 38.94 -26.32 -7.20
C GLU A 631 37.42 -26.30 -7.04
N MET A 632 36.89 -27.34 -6.40
CA MET A 632 35.50 -27.48 -5.98
C MET A 632 35.46 -28.05 -4.57
N GLN A 633 34.49 -27.67 -3.74
CA GLN A 633 34.32 -28.27 -2.42
C GLN A 633 33.95 -29.76 -2.55
N VAL A 634 34.46 -30.60 -1.65
CA VAL A 634 34.23 -32.06 -1.74
C VAL A 634 32.75 -32.43 -1.61
N ASP A 635 31.97 -31.68 -0.87
CA ASP A 635 30.52 -31.87 -0.65
C ASP A 635 29.64 -31.08 -1.63
N ALA A 636 30.22 -30.42 -2.64
CA ALA A 636 29.47 -29.59 -3.57
C ALA A 636 28.47 -30.36 -4.47
N VAL A 637 28.73 -31.66 -4.71
CA VAL A 637 27.90 -32.54 -5.52
C VAL A 637 27.91 -33.97 -4.96
N GLU A 638 26.79 -34.67 -5.08
CA GLU A 638 26.65 -36.08 -4.70
C GLU A 638 27.04 -37.02 -5.87
N PRO A 639 27.56 -38.23 -5.60
CA PRO A 639 27.76 -39.25 -6.63
C PRO A 639 26.48 -39.56 -7.41
N GLY A 640 26.56 -39.58 -8.74
CA GLY A 640 25.43 -39.81 -9.64
C GLY A 640 24.55 -38.57 -9.89
N GLN A 641 24.87 -37.42 -9.28
CA GLN A 641 24.11 -36.19 -9.50
C GLN A 641 24.34 -35.67 -10.92
N LYS A 642 23.26 -35.26 -11.60
CA LYS A 642 23.31 -34.70 -12.96
C LYS A 642 23.61 -33.21 -12.90
N VAL A 643 24.66 -32.78 -13.62
CA VAL A 643 25.21 -31.42 -13.53
C VAL A 643 25.30 -30.77 -14.91
N LEU A 644 24.76 -29.55 -15.02
CA LEU A 644 24.96 -28.67 -16.17
C LEU A 644 26.06 -27.65 -15.85
N LEU A 645 27.12 -27.61 -16.67
CA LEU A 645 28.22 -26.66 -16.51
C LEU A 645 27.91 -25.34 -17.20
N ILE A 646 28.17 -24.22 -16.54
CA ILE A 646 27.87 -22.87 -17.06
C ILE A 646 29.15 -22.02 -17.00
N ASP A 647 29.50 -21.40 -18.13
CA ASP A 647 30.62 -20.45 -18.24
C ASP A 647 30.26 -19.25 -19.12
N ASP A 648 31.02 -18.15 -19.02
CA ASP A 648 30.79 -16.96 -19.82
C ASP A 648 31.39 -17.08 -21.24
N LEU A 649 32.58 -17.70 -21.37
CA LEU A 649 33.36 -17.73 -22.61
C LEU A 649 34.07 -19.08 -22.82
N LEU A 650 33.78 -19.73 -23.94
CA LEU A 650 34.58 -20.84 -24.44
C LEU A 650 35.67 -20.33 -25.40
N ALA A 651 36.91 -20.29 -24.90
CA ALA A 651 38.11 -20.08 -25.70
C ALA A 651 38.77 -21.44 -26.05
N THR A 652 39.92 -21.77 -25.46
CA THR A 652 40.67 -23.02 -25.71
C THR A 652 40.10 -24.27 -24.99
N GLY A 653 38.98 -24.13 -24.28
CA GLY A 653 38.30 -25.22 -23.55
C GLY A 653 38.97 -25.70 -22.26
N GLY A 654 40.16 -25.19 -21.90
CA GLY A 654 40.94 -25.70 -20.77
C GLY A 654 40.23 -25.61 -19.40
N THR A 655 39.56 -24.50 -19.11
CA THR A 655 38.88 -24.29 -17.82
C THR A 655 37.63 -25.16 -17.69
N LEU A 656 36.79 -25.20 -18.74
CA LEU A 656 35.61 -26.06 -18.81
C LEU A 656 35.98 -27.54 -18.76
N TYR A 657 37.09 -27.94 -19.38
CA TYR A 657 37.62 -29.30 -19.27
C TYR A 657 38.01 -29.65 -17.83
N ALA A 658 38.73 -28.75 -17.15
CA ALA A 658 39.09 -28.93 -15.73
C ALA A 658 37.85 -29.09 -14.85
N ALA A 659 36.80 -28.32 -15.13
CA ALA A 659 35.52 -28.40 -14.43
C ALA A 659 34.79 -29.73 -14.70
N CYS A 660 34.79 -30.23 -15.93
CA CYS A 660 34.26 -31.56 -16.26
C CYS A 660 35.00 -32.66 -15.47
N GLU A 661 36.33 -32.57 -15.42
CA GLU A 661 37.16 -33.53 -14.68
C GLU A 661 36.93 -33.47 -13.17
N LEU A 662 36.71 -32.28 -12.59
CA LEU A 662 36.35 -32.13 -11.17
C LEU A 662 35.03 -32.82 -10.85
N LEU A 663 34.01 -32.65 -11.70
CA LEU A 663 32.71 -33.29 -11.53
C LEU A 663 32.82 -34.82 -11.69
N ARG A 664 33.58 -35.31 -12.67
CA ARG A 664 33.86 -36.75 -12.84
C ARG A 664 34.59 -37.36 -11.66
N LYS A 665 35.56 -36.65 -11.07
CA LYS A 665 36.24 -37.09 -9.83
C LYS A 665 35.29 -37.23 -8.65
N ARG A 666 34.17 -36.50 -8.65
CA ARG A 666 33.09 -36.63 -7.65
C ARG A 666 31.98 -37.60 -8.09
N GLN A 667 32.20 -38.35 -9.17
CA GLN A 667 31.24 -39.30 -9.74
C GLN A 667 29.92 -38.64 -10.17
N ALA A 668 29.92 -37.33 -10.45
CA ALA A 668 28.77 -36.61 -10.99
C ALA A 668 28.69 -36.79 -12.53
N GLU A 669 27.47 -36.79 -13.06
CA GLU A 669 27.19 -36.91 -14.49
C GLU A 669 27.11 -35.52 -15.14
N VAL A 670 28.02 -35.20 -16.06
CA VAL A 670 27.99 -33.91 -16.77
C VAL A 670 27.09 -34.01 -17.99
N LEU A 671 25.92 -33.37 -17.94
CA LEU A 671 24.92 -33.40 -19.01
C LEU A 671 25.32 -32.56 -20.23
N GLY A 672 26.06 -31.48 -20.01
CA GLY A 672 26.42 -30.52 -21.05
C GLY A 672 27.11 -29.30 -20.49
N CYS A 673 27.69 -28.50 -21.39
CA CYS A 673 28.26 -27.20 -21.09
C CYS A 673 27.48 -26.11 -21.81
N LEU A 674 27.07 -25.08 -21.08
CA LEU A 674 26.41 -23.89 -21.61
C LEU A 674 27.36 -22.70 -21.50
N VAL A 675 27.59 -22.03 -22.63
CA VAL A 675 28.45 -20.84 -22.71
C VAL A 675 27.74 -19.70 -23.41
N LEU A 676 28.00 -18.46 -22.99
CA LEU A 676 27.39 -17.29 -23.64
C LEU A 676 28.09 -16.97 -24.96
N VAL A 677 29.41 -17.11 -24.99
CA VAL A 677 30.24 -16.79 -26.14
C VAL A 677 31.19 -17.95 -26.43
N GLN A 678 31.26 -18.40 -27.68
CA GLN A 678 32.25 -19.36 -28.15
C GLN A 678 33.15 -18.71 -29.20
N LEU A 679 34.47 -18.84 -29.03
CA LEU A 679 35.47 -18.50 -30.04
C LEU A 679 35.75 -19.76 -30.87
N THR A 680 35.11 -19.86 -32.03
CA THR A 680 35.11 -21.05 -32.87
C THR A 680 36.51 -21.39 -33.41
N ASP A 681 37.29 -20.37 -33.75
CA ASP A 681 38.68 -20.47 -34.24
C ASP A 681 39.68 -21.13 -33.26
N LEU A 682 39.32 -21.31 -31.99
CA LEU A 682 40.18 -21.90 -30.96
C LEU A 682 39.87 -23.37 -30.65
N ASP A 683 38.93 -23.98 -31.38
CA ASP A 683 38.55 -25.40 -31.29
C ASP A 683 38.23 -25.90 -29.87
N GLY A 684 37.87 -25.01 -28.95
CA GLY A 684 37.65 -25.35 -27.54
C GLY A 684 36.57 -26.42 -27.32
N ALA A 685 35.55 -26.45 -28.17
CA ALA A 685 34.47 -27.44 -28.09
C ALA A 685 34.94 -28.86 -28.41
N GLN A 686 35.96 -29.04 -29.26
CA GLN A 686 36.53 -30.36 -29.56
C GLN A 686 37.15 -30.99 -28.31
N ARG A 687 37.76 -30.16 -27.46
CA ARG A 687 38.41 -30.59 -26.21
C ARG A 687 37.41 -31.07 -25.16
N LEU A 688 36.13 -30.72 -25.29
CA LEU A 688 35.07 -31.07 -24.34
C LEU A 688 34.34 -32.36 -24.74
N LYS A 689 34.60 -32.92 -25.93
CA LYS A 689 34.00 -34.20 -26.35
C LYS A 689 34.31 -35.33 -25.33
N PRO A 690 33.34 -36.18 -24.99
CA PRO A 690 32.01 -36.33 -25.60
C PRO A 690 30.92 -35.37 -25.06
N VAL A 691 31.22 -34.45 -24.16
CA VAL A 691 30.23 -33.52 -23.57
C VAL A 691 29.76 -32.51 -24.61
N SER A 692 28.44 -32.37 -24.76
CA SER A 692 27.85 -31.40 -25.68
C SER A 692 28.02 -29.97 -25.17
N VAL A 693 28.35 -29.04 -26.07
CA VAL A 693 28.47 -27.62 -25.78
C VAL A 693 27.34 -26.87 -26.48
N PHE A 694 26.69 -25.95 -25.77
CA PHE A 694 25.77 -24.97 -26.33
C PHE A 694 26.31 -23.55 -26.12
N SER A 695 26.41 -22.79 -27.21
CA SER A 695 26.82 -21.39 -27.27
C SER A 695 25.63 -20.50 -27.59
N LEU A 696 25.43 -19.42 -26.83
CA LEU A 696 24.42 -18.40 -27.18
C LEU A 696 24.88 -17.53 -28.36
N THR A 697 26.19 -17.28 -28.46
CA THR A 697 26.81 -16.48 -29.52
C THR A 697 28.12 -17.12 -29.95
N GLU A 698 28.41 -17.13 -31.25
CA GLU A 698 29.64 -17.66 -31.83
C GLU A 698 30.42 -16.55 -32.54
N TYR A 699 31.74 -16.55 -32.36
CA TYR A 699 32.69 -15.63 -33.01
C TYR A 699 33.84 -16.38 -33.67
#